data_AF-A0A8H3V9A6-F1
#
_entry.id   AF-A0A8H3V9A6-F1
#
_cell.length_a   1.000
_cell.length_b   1.000
_cell.length_c   1.000
_cell.angle_alpha   90.00
_cell.angle_beta   90.00
_cell.angle_gamma   90.00
#
_symmetry.space_group_name_H-M   'P 1'
#
loop_
_entity.id
_entity.type
_entity.pdbx_description
1 polymer ?
#
loop_
_entity_poly.entity_id
_entity_poly.type
_entity_poly.pdbx_seq_one_letter_code
_entity_poly.pdbx_strand_id
1 'polypeptide(L)'
;MAIHEPTQFTPEASDLFHGLVQDIKDILGPSSGINSADVDDKELRSVMEEYLSNENEWQKYAHADASRPYTRNLVDKGNGKSNLVRHSKPEYETLLTTSKLILVWSPGKASPVHDHSGAHCLMKVLKGSLKETLYAWPDQSLIKQGISAPPAVMKETIYNANEVAYMSDTVGLHRISNPNPNEFAVSLHCNGQVLSSMRPSLQQAQQNVLRFWPALFPLLLVVTSALSTVTIPARHSLFVNAVAWLAVALYYGVKVGIRSGKRSPYKRRLTWSSGILYALAQICERASSDRDSLWWSQSLLPVAIYLLIRTASDESHTSNPPSDQPSTLKRIRATGTIRLLTITTGSSVVALACAFVRFYIGVLGICSVLFTAGALLLLEYSLHHDEESRHSPPTTPIGLILKPAPQLPEEASEEAMITIRDMAAAVAVVCCIASMFSENFKRYEWTYRPQSGPVDSQKASLKLVMVLYNQWNSTDDLIGIILSAAKALLLTAMFVSFPVESPIEALGPLAQADRSSHPIDQLVKSADAQFSELLNSQSSTLAEAVAEYRRRYGLPPPPKFDIWYEYAKRKGVQLIDEFDTIHNQLLPFWAVEPSVIRSRVTEAIGYQNMLMALLVRNGEVITGEGGEDWQIRATMGMMNETVRHLPDMDLPFNVHDEPRVILPSDHLAHLVNIAKSKRMPAAFANKHPLNEFSARPKDMSDGKRIKEVKTTRFNKFAHQHTWSHSRASCPPDSPARDFEENSRDNITAYAFGDLGFVYNHTAFSDICNSPSLRETYGFFDRPNAFNIVQDLFPIFSQSKISSFQDIIYPSPWYWAGKVDYDSHKDMSWEKKTNQMYWRGSTTGGFSRNGGWRHQHRQRVVRKMSAPDTTRILEDKGEAGEHKWLSKDVPRKEYADMVDVQFSHVGQCDPGDCDAQKEFFNVGERVDQEDAWKYKFLLDMDGNAFSGRFYAFLKSHSLVHKMSIFQEWHMDWLKPWVHYVPISLKGDEWLESVRYFASEPSGKEQAPKLAKQGTEWAKKALRNEDFEVWFFRLLLEYGRIIDDNREVIGYPGP
;
A
#
# COMPACT_ATOMS: atom_id res chain seq x y z
N MET A 1 -24.14 -61.44 1.43
CA MET A 1 -25.60 -61.28 1.26
C MET A 1 -26.10 -60.58 2.52
N ALA A 2 -26.44 -59.28 2.41
CA ALA A 2 -27.83 -58.77 2.42
C ALA A 2 -28.29 -58.51 3.89
N ILE A 3 -28.93 -57.42 4.34
CA ILE A 3 -29.79 -56.37 3.75
C ILE A 3 -29.93 -55.20 4.78
N HIS A 4 -30.28 -54.00 4.28
CA HIS A 4 -30.80 -52.78 4.96
C HIS A 4 -31.97 -53.03 5.95
N GLU A 5 -32.39 -52.17 6.91
CA GLU A 5 -33.07 -50.85 6.78
C GLU A 5 -33.64 -50.39 8.19
N PRO A 6 -34.49 -49.34 8.39
CA PRO A 6 -34.19 -48.02 9.01
C PRO A 6 -35.10 -47.59 10.20
N THR A 7 -34.88 -46.40 10.80
CA THR A 7 -35.87 -45.61 11.61
C THR A 7 -35.31 -44.20 11.91
N GLN A 8 -36.01 -43.07 12.07
CA GLN A 8 -37.34 -42.51 11.75
C GLN A 8 -37.30 -41.01 12.22
N PHE A 9 -38.01 -40.09 11.56
CA PHE A 9 -38.09 -38.64 11.86
C PHE A 9 -39.48 -38.25 12.44
N THR A 10 -39.56 -37.27 13.34
CA THR A 10 -40.81 -36.62 13.84
C THR A 10 -40.66 -35.07 13.93
N PRO A 11 -41.76 -34.27 13.90
CA PRO A 11 -41.81 -32.89 13.36
C PRO A 11 -41.84 -31.73 14.38
N GLU A 12 -41.35 -30.53 13.97
CA GLU A 12 -41.27 -29.27 14.77
C GLU A 12 -42.56 -28.39 14.73
N ALA A 13 -42.77 -27.57 15.78
CA ALA A 13 -43.91 -26.66 15.99
C ALA A 13 -43.80 -25.30 15.25
N SER A 14 -44.93 -24.63 14.96
CA SER A 14 -45.05 -23.40 14.13
C SER A 14 -44.63 -22.09 14.84
N ASP A 15 -43.80 -21.26 14.18
CA ASP A 15 -43.22 -19.97 14.63
C ASP A 15 -44.11 -18.76 14.24
N LEU A 16 -44.86 -18.18 15.19
CA LEU A 16 -45.82 -17.09 14.94
C LEU A 16 -45.16 -15.71 14.71
N PHE A 17 -43.96 -15.48 15.26
CA PHE A 17 -43.19 -14.25 15.01
C PHE A 17 -42.82 -14.12 13.53
N HIS A 18 -42.50 -15.24 12.87
CA HIS A 18 -42.26 -15.24 11.43
C HIS A 18 -43.53 -14.86 10.65
N GLY A 19 -44.71 -15.24 11.15
CA GLY A 19 -46.00 -14.78 10.66
C GLY A 19 -46.14 -13.26 10.74
N LEU A 20 -45.90 -12.66 11.91
CA LEU A 20 -45.93 -11.19 12.08
C LEU A 20 -44.98 -10.47 11.09
N VAL A 21 -43.75 -10.98 10.93
CA VAL A 21 -42.75 -10.37 10.02
C VAL A 21 -43.24 -10.42 8.57
N GLN A 22 -43.98 -11.47 8.20
CA GLN A 22 -44.59 -11.66 6.90
C GLN A 22 -45.84 -10.77 6.73
N ASP A 23 -46.72 -10.68 7.72
CA ASP A 23 -47.90 -9.80 7.66
C ASP A 23 -47.50 -8.32 7.53
N ILE A 24 -46.48 -7.87 8.29
CA ILE A 24 -45.91 -6.53 8.13
C ILE A 24 -45.32 -6.34 6.72
N LYS A 25 -44.75 -7.40 6.13
CA LYS A 25 -44.21 -7.36 4.76
C LYS A 25 -45.32 -7.21 3.72
N ASP A 26 -46.44 -7.89 3.94
CA ASP A 26 -47.56 -7.91 3.00
C ASP A 26 -48.36 -6.61 3.08
N ILE A 27 -48.56 -6.04 4.28
CA ILE A 27 -49.21 -4.73 4.46
C ILE A 27 -48.34 -3.59 3.93
N LEU A 28 -47.02 -3.63 4.13
CA LEU A 28 -46.11 -2.66 3.50
C LEU A 28 -46.02 -2.84 1.98
N GLY A 29 -46.38 -4.01 1.45
CA GLY A 29 -46.43 -4.31 0.03
C GLY A 29 -45.16 -3.91 -0.75
N PRO A 30 -45.29 -3.52 -2.03
CA PRO A 30 -44.19 -2.98 -2.83
C PRO A 30 -43.83 -1.53 -2.50
N SER A 31 -44.47 -0.93 -1.50
CA SER A 31 -44.45 0.51 -1.22
C SER A 31 -43.12 0.98 -0.60
N SER A 32 -42.84 2.28 -0.69
CA SER A 32 -41.51 2.89 -0.45
C SER A 32 -41.18 3.12 1.03
N GLY A 33 -42.10 2.82 1.95
CA GLY A 33 -41.95 3.04 3.40
C GLY A 33 -43.28 3.38 4.09
N ILE A 34 -43.29 3.43 5.42
CA ILE A 34 -44.50 3.62 6.26
C ILE A 34 -45.21 4.96 5.98
N ASN A 35 -44.50 5.97 5.47
CA ASN A 35 -45.06 7.28 5.12
C ASN A 35 -45.68 7.33 3.71
N SER A 36 -45.74 6.21 2.99
CA SER A 36 -46.33 6.14 1.65
C SER A 36 -47.85 6.25 1.74
N ALA A 37 -48.48 6.98 0.80
CA ALA A 37 -49.90 7.31 0.87
C ALA A 37 -50.86 6.11 0.77
N ASP A 38 -50.35 4.98 0.28
CA ASP A 38 -51.04 3.70 0.10
C ASP A 38 -50.88 2.73 1.30
N VAL A 39 -50.07 3.11 2.29
CA VAL A 39 -49.82 2.32 3.49
C VAL A 39 -50.58 2.92 4.66
N ASP A 40 -51.52 2.17 5.23
CA ASP A 40 -52.24 2.60 6.44
C ASP A 40 -51.39 2.30 7.69
N ASP A 41 -50.85 3.36 8.31
CA ASP A 41 -50.02 3.24 9.51
C ASP A 41 -50.81 2.69 10.71
N LYS A 42 -52.14 2.85 10.73
CA LYS A 42 -53.00 2.28 11.78
C LYS A 42 -53.17 0.77 11.61
N GLU A 43 -53.23 0.28 10.38
CA GLU A 43 -53.30 -1.16 10.10
C GLU A 43 -51.99 -1.86 10.47
N LEU A 44 -50.84 -1.27 10.09
CA LEU A 44 -49.52 -1.76 10.51
C LEU A 44 -49.38 -1.77 12.03
N ARG A 45 -49.87 -0.72 12.69
CA ARG A 45 -49.88 -0.66 14.14
C ARG A 45 -50.78 -1.74 14.74
N SER A 46 -51.97 -1.98 14.17
CA SER A 46 -52.89 -3.03 14.64
C SER A 46 -52.26 -4.41 14.60
N VAL A 47 -51.61 -4.77 13.49
CA VAL A 47 -50.98 -6.08 13.34
C VAL A 47 -49.78 -6.26 14.26
N MET A 48 -49.00 -5.19 14.47
CA MET A 48 -47.97 -5.22 15.52
C MET A 48 -48.60 -5.37 16.90
N GLU A 49 -49.70 -4.69 17.23
CA GLU A 49 -50.38 -4.78 18.52
C GLU A 49 -50.99 -6.17 18.78
N GLU A 50 -51.62 -6.78 17.77
CA GLU A 50 -52.25 -8.11 17.82
C GLU A 50 -51.25 -9.23 18.10
N TYR A 51 -50.02 -9.13 17.59
CA TYR A 51 -48.99 -10.09 17.95
C TYR A 51 -48.56 -9.93 19.41
N LEU A 52 -48.83 -10.98 20.20
CA LEU A 52 -48.37 -11.09 21.58
C LEU A 52 -46.96 -11.68 21.61
N SER A 53 -46.03 -10.90 22.12
CA SER A 53 -44.60 -11.19 22.05
C SER A 53 -44.23 -12.47 22.81
N ASN A 54 -43.60 -13.41 22.09
CA ASN A 54 -43.07 -14.65 22.65
C ASN A 54 -41.57 -14.72 22.40
N GLU A 55 -40.78 -14.67 23.48
CA GLU A 55 -39.32 -14.59 23.41
C GLU A 55 -38.69 -15.77 22.66
N ASN A 56 -39.25 -16.98 22.76
CA ASN A 56 -38.67 -18.16 22.10
C ASN A 56 -38.64 -18.05 20.56
N GLU A 57 -39.52 -17.22 19.98
CA GLU A 57 -39.67 -17.09 18.53
C GLU A 57 -38.69 -16.05 17.95
N TRP A 58 -38.54 -14.91 18.61
CA TRP A 58 -37.70 -13.81 18.12
C TRP A 58 -36.32 -13.72 18.78
N GLN A 59 -36.06 -14.39 19.90
CA GLN A 59 -34.78 -14.29 20.63
C GLN A 59 -33.56 -14.63 19.77
N LYS A 60 -33.75 -15.51 18.78
CA LYS A 60 -32.70 -15.88 17.82
C LYS A 60 -32.18 -14.68 17.02
N TYR A 61 -32.97 -13.61 16.92
CA TYR A 61 -32.57 -12.35 16.29
C TYR A 61 -32.23 -11.25 17.31
N ALA A 62 -32.63 -11.37 18.57
CA ALA A 62 -32.44 -10.34 19.60
C ALA A 62 -31.10 -10.48 20.33
N HIS A 63 -30.00 -10.23 19.62
CA HIS A 63 -28.67 -10.28 20.22
C HIS A 63 -28.41 -9.05 21.08
N ALA A 64 -28.51 -9.22 22.40
CA ALA A 64 -28.19 -8.18 23.37
C ALA A 64 -26.67 -7.96 23.45
N ASP A 65 -26.24 -6.70 23.51
CA ASP A 65 -24.87 -6.35 23.88
C ASP A 65 -24.91 -5.17 24.86
N ALA A 66 -24.72 -5.51 26.14
CA ALA A 66 -24.69 -4.57 27.26
C ALA A 66 -23.70 -3.42 27.07
N SER A 67 -22.64 -3.64 26.29
CA SER A 67 -21.56 -2.67 26.08
C SER A 67 -21.97 -1.51 25.17
N ARG A 68 -23.05 -1.68 24.40
CA ARG A 68 -23.63 -0.66 23.53
C ARG A 68 -24.93 -0.13 24.12
N PRO A 69 -25.34 1.12 23.81
CA PRO A 69 -26.62 1.64 24.27
C PRO A 69 -27.80 0.76 23.82
N TYR A 70 -27.73 0.28 22.58
CA TYR A 70 -28.58 -0.79 22.03
C TYR A 70 -27.86 -1.46 20.86
N THR A 71 -28.26 -2.69 20.53
CA THR A 71 -27.87 -3.38 19.29
C THR A 71 -28.95 -3.22 18.23
N ARG A 72 -28.60 -3.32 16.94
CA ARG A 72 -29.54 -3.31 15.80
C ARG A 72 -29.36 -4.61 15.03
N ASN A 73 -30.31 -5.53 15.18
CA ASN A 73 -30.22 -6.85 14.59
C ASN A 73 -31.24 -6.99 13.47
N LEU A 74 -30.77 -7.32 12.26
CA LEU A 74 -31.63 -7.43 11.08
C LEU A 74 -32.44 -8.73 11.13
N VAL A 75 -33.76 -8.60 11.08
CA VAL A 75 -34.68 -9.74 11.04
C VAL A 75 -35.05 -10.08 9.60
N ASP A 76 -35.47 -9.08 8.83
CA ASP A 76 -35.90 -9.24 7.45
C ASP A 76 -35.53 -7.99 6.61
N LYS A 77 -35.16 -8.23 5.35
CA LYS A 77 -34.74 -7.20 4.39
C LYS A 77 -35.93 -6.51 3.69
N GLY A 78 -37.17 -6.79 4.12
CA GLY A 78 -38.38 -6.24 3.51
C GLY A 78 -38.72 -6.88 2.17
N ASN A 79 -39.31 -6.10 1.25
CA ASN A 79 -39.75 -6.51 -0.09
C ASN A 79 -38.60 -6.80 -1.09
N GLY A 80 -37.40 -7.14 -0.61
CA GLY A 80 -36.34 -7.75 -1.41
C GLY A 80 -35.41 -6.77 -2.14
N LYS A 81 -35.55 -5.46 -1.96
CA LYS A 81 -34.75 -4.44 -2.66
C LYS A 81 -33.61 -3.86 -1.80
N SER A 82 -32.91 -4.71 -1.03
CA SER A 82 -31.74 -4.29 -0.24
C SER A 82 -30.41 -4.55 -0.95
N ASN A 83 -29.57 -3.52 -1.12
CA ASN A 83 -28.18 -3.66 -1.58
C ASN A 83 -27.28 -4.26 -0.49
N LEU A 84 -27.23 -5.60 -0.43
CA LEU A 84 -26.19 -6.41 0.24
C LEU A 84 -25.94 -7.68 -0.62
N VAL A 85 -25.20 -7.45 -1.72
CA VAL A 85 -24.43 -8.30 -2.67
C VAL A 85 -24.68 -9.83 -2.76
N ARG A 86 -25.19 -10.31 -3.92
CA ARG A 86 -24.62 -11.38 -4.81
C ARG A 86 -25.29 -11.44 -6.21
N HIS A 87 -24.54 -11.93 -7.20
CA HIS A 87 -24.65 -11.85 -8.68
C HIS A 87 -25.98 -12.21 -9.40
N SER A 88 -26.42 -11.35 -10.35
CA SER A 88 -26.78 -11.64 -11.78
C SER A 88 -27.38 -10.38 -12.47
N LYS A 89 -27.04 -10.11 -13.75
CA LYS A 89 -27.54 -8.97 -14.60
C LYS A 89 -29.09 -9.02 -14.84
N PRO A 90 -29.76 -7.99 -15.40
CA PRO A 90 -29.51 -6.53 -15.51
C PRO A 90 -30.70 -5.67 -15.00
N GLU A 91 -30.68 -4.36 -15.30
CA GLU A 91 -31.81 -3.39 -15.38
C GLU A 91 -31.89 -2.27 -14.32
N TYR A 92 -32.20 -1.07 -14.83
CA TYR A 92 -32.34 0.20 -14.13
C TYR A 92 -33.57 0.18 -13.21
N GLU A 93 -33.42 0.60 -11.94
CA GLU A 93 -34.42 1.41 -11.22
C GLU A 93 -33.92 1.87 -9.85
N THR A 94 -34.19 3.14 -9.53
CA THR A 94 -33.92 3.81 -8.24
C THR A 94 -34.72 3.13 -7.13
N LEU A 95 -34.10 2.54 -6.09
CA LEU A 95 -34.85 1.82 -5.04
C LEU A 95 -34.37 2.09 -3.60
N LEU A 96 -35.32 2.59 -2.80
CA LEU A 96 -35.27 2.87 -1.36
C LEU A 96 -35.62 1.61 -0.54
N THR A 97 -35.15 1.51 0.70
CA THR A 97 -35.21 0.29 1.55
C THR A 97 -36.01 0.47 2.84
N THR A 98 -36.89 -0.49 3.13
CA THR A 98 -37.56 -0.67 4.44
C THR A 98 -36.95 -1.88 5.14
N SER A 99 -36.29 -1.70 6.29
CA SER A 99 -35.63 -2.78 7.04
C SER A 99 -36.30 -3.00 8.39
N LYS A 100 -36.56 -4.28 8.74
CA LYS A 100 -37.10 -4.66 10.05
C LYS A 100 -35.96 -5.07 10.97
N LEU A 101 -35.80 -4.33 12.05
CA LEU A 101 -34.69 -4.49 12.99
C LEU A 101 -35.23 -4.78 14.38
N ILE A 102 -34.70 -5.79 15.05
CA ILE A 102 -34.85 -5.91 16.49
C ILE A 102 -33.73 -5.17 17.17
N LEU A 103 -34.11 -4.21 18.00
CA LEU A 103 -33.22 -3.47 18.85
C LEU A 103 -33.29 -4.01 20.27
N VAL A 104 -32.12 -4.30 20.84
CA VAL A 104 -32.02 -4.72 22.24
C VAL A 104 -31.34 -3.62 23.03
N TRP A 105 -32.11 -2.97 23.89
CA TRP A 105 -31.76 -1.78 24.64
C TRP A 105 -31.18 -2.13 26.00
N SER A 106 -29.94 -1.71 26.18
CA SER A 106 -29.20 -1.98 27.41
C SER A 106 -29.82 -1.25 28.60
N PRO A 107 -29.87 -1.88 29.79
CA PRO A 107 -30.50 -1.32 30.96
C PRO A 107 -29.97 0.08 31.33
N GLY A 108 -30.85 1.03 31.58
CA GLY A 108 -30.52 2.42 31.95
C GLY A 108 -29.85 3.24 30.83
N LYS A 109 -29.69 2.68 29.63
CA LYS A 109 -29.04 3.33 28.48
C LYS A 109 -30.08 3.88 27.53
N ALA A 110 -29.62 4.80 26.70
CA ALA A 110 -30.49 5.49 25.75
C ALA A 110 -29.75 5.81 24.47
N SER A 111 -30.50 6.00 23.40
CA SER A 111 -29.98 6.59 22.19
C SER A 111 -29.50 8.03 22.44
N PRO A 112 -28.67 8.57 21.54
CA PRO A 112 -28.62 10.02 21.35
C PRO A 112 -30.00 10.58 20.95
N VAL A 113 -30.18 11.89 21.11
CA VAL A 113 -31.30 12.60 20.48
C VAL A 113 -31.07 12.58 18.98
N HIS A 114 -32.05 12.11 18.21
CA HIS A 114 -31.94 11.97 16.76
C HIS A 114 -33.29 12.17 16.07
N ASP A 115 -33.22 12.47 14.78
CA ASP A 115 -34.31 12.43 13.81
C ASP A 115 -34.29 11.11 13.03
N HIS A 116 -35.28 10.91 12.18
CA HIS A 116 -35.46 9.76 11.28
C HIS A 116 -35.32 10.15 9.80
N SER A 117 -34.75 11.32 9.51
CA SER A 117 -34.39 11.79 8.16
C SER A 117 -35.56 11.74 7.14
N GLY A 118 -36.75 12.18 7.56
CA GLY A 118 -37.97 12.23 6.77
C GLY A 118 -38.77 10.93 6.72
N ALA A 119 -38.31 9.86 7.38
CA ALA A 119 -39.00 8.59 7.43
C ALA A 119 -39.84 8.43 8.71
N HIS A 120 -40.82 7.52 8.64
CA HIS A 120 -41.66 7.15 9.78
C HIS A 120 -41.16 5.85 10.40
N CYS A 121 -41.27 5.74 11.72
CA CYS A 121 -40.84 4.58 12.50
C CYS A 121 -41.96 4.09 13.39
N LEU A 122 -42.23 2.79 13.33
CA LEU A 122 -43.04 2.08 14.32
C LEU A 122 -42.11 1.21 15.19
N MET A 123 -42.32 1.31 16.50
CA MET A 123 -41.57 0.56 17.50
C MET A 123 -42.55 -0.23 18.38
N LYS A 124 -42.50 -1.57 18.33
CA LYS A 124 -43.17 -2.41 19.33
C LYS A 124 -42.18 -2.84 20.39
N VAL A 125 -42.50 -2.65 21.66
CA VAL A 125 -41.69 -3.23 22.75
C VAL A 125 -42.04 -4.71 22.86
N LEU A 126 -41.09 -5.57 22.50
CA LEU A 126 -41.25 -7.02 22.58
C LEU A 126 -40.98 -7.56 23.99
N LYS A 127 -40.12 -6.89 24.76
CA LYS A 127 -39.80 -7.27 26.15
C LYS A 127 -39.35 -6.05 26.95
N GLY A 128 -39.71 -5.98 28.23
CA GLY A 128 -39.36 -4.88 29.12
C GLY A 128 -40.16 -3.60 28.85
N SER A 129 -39.62 -2.45 29.25
CA SER A 129 -40.23 -1.13 29.06
C SER A 129 -39.21 -0.14 28.51
N LEU A 130 -39.61 0.77 27.63
CA LEU A 130 -38.78 1.81 27.02
C LEU A 130 -39.42 3.19 27.21
N LYS A 131 -38.61 4.17 27.61
CA LYS A 131 -38.96 5.58 27.78
C LYS A 131 -38.50 6.39 26.59
N GLU A 132 -39.45 7.00 25.88
CA GLU A 132 -39.21 7.99 24.84
C GLU A 132 -39.22 9.40 25.43
N THR A 133 -38.20 10.20 25.11
CA THR A 133 -38.13 11.64 25.40
C THR A 133 -38.13 12.41 24.08
N LEU A 134 -39.15 13.21 23.86
CA LEU A 134 -39.34 14.05 22.68
C LEU A 134 -38.84 15.48 22.96
N TYR A 135 -38.12 16.04 22.00
CA TYR A 135 -37.51 17.36 22.02
C TYR A 135 -38.01 18.21 20.84
N ALA A 136 -38.16 19.51 21.08
CA ALA A 136 -38.45 20.48 20.02
C ALA A 136 -37.22 20.68 19.13
N TRP A 137 -37.45 21.02 17.86
CA TRP A 137 -36.38 21.42 16.96
C TRP A 137 -35.72 22.73 17.45
N PRO A 138 -34.38 22.85 17.39
CA PRO A 138 -33.69 24.05 17.85
C PRO A 138 -33.98 25.26 16.95
N ASP A 139 -34.08 26.46 17.54
CA ASP A 139 -34.44 27.69 16.80
C ASP A 139 -33.33 28.09 15.82
N GLN A 140 -33.63 27.94 14.54
CA GLN A 140 -32.68 28.19 13.47
C GLN A 140 -32.34 29.67 13.27
N SER A 141 -33.20 30.59 13.72
CA SER A 141 -32.94 32.02 13.59
C SER A 141 -31.80 32.46 14.51
N LEU A 142 -31.78 31.95 15.75
CA LEU A 142 -30.71 32.18 16.73
C LEU A 142 -29.39 31.54 16.28
N ILE A 143 -29.47 30.32 15.72
CA ILE A 143 -28.30 29.61 15.20
C ILE A 143 -27.67 30.37 14.02
N LYS A 144 -28.47 30.94 13.10
CA LYS A 144 -27.96 31.74 11.98
C LYS A 144 -27.32 33.07 12.39
N GLN A 145 -27.64 33.56 13.58
CA GLN A 145 -27.00 34.74 14.17
C GLN A 145 -25.78 34.37 15.04
N GLY A 146 -25.38 33.10 15.06
CA GLY A 146 -24.20 32.62 15.80
C GLY A 146 -24.45 32.38 17.29
N ILE A 147 -25.70 32.36 17.74
CA ILE A 147 -26.08 32.15 19.14
C ILE A 147 -26.50 30.70 19.36
N SER A 148 -25.98 30.05 20.40
CA SER A 148 -26.29 28.65 20.72
C SER A 148 -27.71 28.50 21.27
N ALA A 149 -28.51 27.63 20.65
CA ALA A 149 -29.89 27.31 21.06
C ALA A 149 -30.09 25.79 21.18
N PRO A 150 -29.89 25.16 22.35
CA PRO A 150 -30.09 23.72 22.52
C PRO A 150 -31.58 23.34 22.52
N PRO A 151 -31.96 22.15 21.99
CA PRO A 151 -33.35 21.72 21.86
C PRO A 151 -33.99 21.42 23.22
N ALA A 152 -35.19 21.94 23.46
CA ALA A 152 -35.92 21.81 24.71
C ALA A 152 -36.75 20.52 24.76
N VAL A 153 -36.79 19.84 25.92
CA VAL A 153 -37.64 18.65 26.13
C VAL A 153 -39.11 19.07 26.08
N MET A 154 -39.89 18.43 25.22
CA MET A 154 -41.33 18.65 25.08
C MET A 154 -42.14 17.66 25.91
N LYS A 155 -41.82 16.35 25.82
CA LYS A 155 -42.61 15.29 26.45
C LYS A 155 -41.76 14.06 26.74
N GLU A 156 -42.10 13.34 27.80
CA GLU A 156 -41.53 12.03 28.13
C GLU A 156 -42.65 11.00 28.32
N THR A 157 -42.54 9.83 27.67
CA THR A 157 -43.55 8.74 27.72
C THR A 157 -42.86 7.40 27.95
N ILE A 158 -43.42 6.49 28.77
CA ILE A 158 -42.91 5.13 28.99
C ILE A 158 -43.88 4.13 28.36
N TYR A 159 -43.35 3.24 27.53
CA TYR A 159 -44.05 2.14 26.85
C TYR A 159 -43.56 0.80 27.39
N ASN A 160 -44.47 -0.15 27.60
CA ASN A 160 -44.22 -1.48 28.19
C ASN A 160 -44.38 -2.58 27.14
N ALA A 161 -44.06 -3.82 27.52
CA ALA A 161 -44.11 -4.97 26.62
C ALA A 161 -45.50 -5.14 25.97
N ASN A 162 -45.47 -5.46 24.68
CA ASN A 162 -46.59 -5.51 23.72
C ASN A 162 -47.17 -4.17 23.29
N GLU A 163 -46.79 -3.04 23.89
CA GLU A 163 -47.22 -1.72 23.43
C GLU A 163 -46.41 -1.25 22.21
N VAL A 164 -47.07 -0.48 21.33
CA VAL A 164 -46.50 0.05 20.08
C VAL A 164 -46.48 1.57 20.11
N ALA A 165 -45.34 2.14 19.76
CA ALA A 165 -45.09 3.57 19.64
C ALA A 165 -44.79 3.96 18.19
N TYR A 166 -45.08 5.21 17.85
CA TYR A 166 -44.92 5.76 16.51
C TYR A 166 -44.16 7.09 16.56
N MET A 167 -43.23 7.31 15.63
CA MET A 167 -42.44 8.53 15.53
C MET A 167 -42.19 8.98 14.08
N SER A 168 -42.19 10.30 13.86
CA SER A 168 -41.74 10.97 12.63
C SER A 168 -41.12 12.35 12.93
N ASP A 169 -40.30 12.88 12.02
CA ASP A 169 -39.57 14.14 12.24
C ASP A 169 -40.48 15.38 12.37
N THR A 170 -41.70 15.29 11.84
CA THR A 170 -42.75 16.29 12.02
C THR A 170 -43.28 16.36 13.46
N VAL A 171 -43.10 15.28 14.24
CA VAL A 171 -43.46 15.22 15.66
C VAL A 171 -42.35 15.85 16.51
N GLY A 172 -41.07 15.72 16.10
CA GLY A 172 -39.93 16.35 16.77
C GLY A 172 -38.66 15.50 16.68
N LEU A 173 -37.70 15.80 17.56
CA LEU A 173 -36.51 14.96 17.76
C LEU A 173 -36.74 14.05 18.95
N HIS A 174 -36.24 12.82 18.96
CA HIS A 174 -36.48 11.96 20.11
C HIS A 174 -35.27 11.16 20.58
N ARG A 175 -35.40 10.66 21.81
CA ARG A 175 -34.44 9.80 22.47
C ARG A 175 -35.18 8.66 23.14
N ILE A 176 -34.88 7.44 22.71
CA ILE A 176 -35.41 6.23 23.36
C ILE A 176 -34.39 5.77 24.40
N SER A 177 -34.87 5.53 25.60
CA SER A 177 -34.08 5.07 26.73
C SER A 177 -34.74 3.86 27.35
N ASN A 178 -33.95 2.94 27.85
CA ASN A 178 -34.46 1.90 28.73
C ASN A 178 -34.43 2.45 30.18
N PRO A 179 -35.58 2.79 30.78
CA PRO A 179 -35.63 3.32 32.14
C PRO A 179 -35.34 2.25 33.19
N ASN A 180 -35.41 0.96 32.82
CA ASN A 180 -35.09 -0.11 33.73
C ASN A 180 -33.56 -0.24 33.82
N PRO A 181 -32.95 -0.02 35.00
CA PRO A 181 -31.49 0.05 35.14
C PRO A 181 -30.81 -1.33 35.15
N ASN A 182 -31.59 -2.40 35.24
CA ASN A 182 -31.07 -3.76 35.43
C ASN A 182 -31.54 -4.76 34.36
N GLU A 183 -32.70 -4.54 33.73
CA GLU A 183 -33.23 -5.45 32.71
C GLU A 183 -33.16 -4.87 31.30
N PHE A 184 -32.76 -5.71 30.34
CA PHE A 184 -32.78 -5.36 28.92
C PHE A 184 -34.22 -5.26 28.44
N ALA A 185 -34.47 -4.23 27.65
CA ALA A 185 -35.70 -4.12 26.91
C ALA A 185 -35.42 -4.45 25.44
N VAL A 186 -36.35 -5.12 24.77
CA VAL A 186 -36.25 -5.47 23.36
C VAL A 186 -37.40 -4.80 22.64
N SER A 187 -37.12 -4.18 21.50
CA SER A 187 -38.15 -3.66 20.63
C SER A 187 -37.92 -4.05 19.17
N LEU A 188 -39.01 -4.26 18.44
CA LEU A 188 -39.00 -4.38 16.99
C LEU A 188 -39.22 -3.00 16.38
N HIS A 189 -38.29 -2.56 15.54
CA HIS A 189 -38.35 -1.31 14.77
C HIS A 189 -38.55 -1.60 13.29
N CYS A 190 -39.45 -0.86 12.67
CA CYS A 190 -39.64 -0.84 11.24
C CYS A 190 -39.35 0.58 10.72
N ASN A 191 -38.23 0.78 9.99
CA ASN A 191 -37.76 2.09 9.51
C ASN A 191 -37.35 2.02 8.02
N GLY A 192 -37.48 3.14 7.28
CA GLY A 192 -36.80 3.38 5.98
C GLY A 192 -35.79 4.54 6.09
N GLN A 193 -34.65 4.56 5.39
CA GLN A 193 -33.64 5.65 5.54
C GLN A 193 -32.81 5.98 4.27
N VAL A 194 -32.29 7.23 4.17
CA VAL A 194 -31.39 7.83 3.14
C VAL A 194 -30.19 8.54 3.84
N LEU A 195 -28.98 8.67 3.25
CA LEU A 195 -27.70 9.08 3.93
C LEU A 195 -26.97 10.32 3.33
N SER A 196 -26.50 11.28 4.18
CA SER A 196 -25.32 12.19 3.92
C SER A 196 -24.69 12.97 5.14
N SER A 197 -23.34 13.05 5.20
CA SER A 197 -22.30 14.07 5.66
C SER A 197 -21.89 14.53 7.13
N MET A 198 -20.55 14.51 7.40
CA MET A 198 -19.52 15.36 8.14
C MET A 198 -19.46 15.76 9.68
N ARG A 199 -18.23 16.09 10.20
CA ARG A 199 -17.68 16.30 11.61
C ARG A 199 -17.30 17.79 11.98
N PRO A 200 -17.11 18.24 13.29
CA PRO A 200 -15.80 18.27 14.04
C PRO A 200 -15.82 18.30 15.63
N SER A 201 -14.72 17.95 16.36
CA SER A 201 -14.34 18.47 17.74
C SER A 201 -13.17 17.70 18.43
N LEU A 202 -11.96 18.28 18.43
CA LEU A 202 -10.72 17.64 18.94
C LEU A 202 -10.38 17.92 20.43
N GLN A 203 -11.09 18.84 21.09
CA GLN A 203 -10.78 19.24 22.48
C GLN A 203 -11.40 18.33 23.56
N GLN A 204 -12.49 17.61 23.26
CA GLN A 204 -13.11 16.65 24.18
C GLN A 204 -12.23 15.40 24.42
N ALA A 205 -11.32 15.11 23.49
CA ALA A 205 -10.47 13.94 23.52
C ALA A 205 -9.45 13.97 24.67
N GLN A 206 -8.92 15.15 25.04
CA GLN A 206 -7.89 15.25 26.08
C GLN A 206 -8.42 14.93 27.50
N GLN A 207 -9.68 15.25 27.82
CA GLN A 207 -10.25 15.00 29.14
C GLN A 207 -10.72 13.54 29.34
N ASN A 208 -11.13 12.87 28.26
CA ASN A 208 -11.59 11.49 28.33
C ASN A 208 -10.45 10.49 28.57
N VAL A 209 -9.21 10.82 28.15
CA VAL A 209 -8.04 9.94 28.31
C VAL A 209 -7.67 9.69 29.78
N LEU A 210 -7.89 10.66 30.67
CA LEU A 210 -7.58 10.53 32.11
C LEU A 210 -8.66 9.75 32.89
N ARG A 211 -9.93 9.80 32.46
CA ARG A 211 -11.08 9.21 33.19
C ARG A 211 -11.24 7.71 32.98
N PHE A 212 -10.82 7.22 31.82
CA PHE A 212 -10.95 5.81 31.48
C PHE A 212 -9.67 5.01 31.72
N TRP A 213 -8.57 5.60 32.21
CA TRP A 213 -7.26 4.95 32.32
C TRP A 213 -7.26 3.52 32.92
N PRO A 214 -8.06 3.15 33.94
CA PRO A 214 -8.11 1.78 34.48
C PRO A 214 -8.89 0.75 33.62
N ALA A 215 -9.82 1.20 32.76
CA ALA A 215 -10.57 0.37 31.81
C ALA A 215 -9.97 0.42 30.39
N LEU A 216 -9.33 1.54 30.07
CA LEU A 216 -8.42 1.70 28.95
C LEU A 216 -7.22 0.78 29.15
N PHE A 217 -6.68 0.53 30.35
CA PHE A 217 -5.50 -0.34 30.45
C PHE A 217 -5.75 -1.79 29.98
N PRO A 218 -6.84 -2.50 30.36
CA PRO A 218 -7.21 -3.81 29.79
C PRO A 218 -7.67 -3.74 28.33
N LEU A 219 -8.44 -2.71 27.94
CA LEU A 219 -8.90 -2.54 26.56
C LEU A 219 -7.73 -2.19 25.63
N LEU A 220 -6.78 -1.39 26.11
CA LEU A 220 -5.52 -1.05 25.46
C LEU A 220 -4.60 -2.26 25.50
N LEU A 221 -4.60 -3.11 26.53
CA LEU A 221 -3.91 -4.42 26.53
C LEU A 221 -4.51 -5.38 25.49
N VAL A 222 -5.84 -5.42 25.33
CA VAL A 222 -6.55 -6.26 24.34
C VAL A 222 -6.37 -5.69 22.94
N VAL A 223 -6.44 -4.37 22.77
CA VAL A 223 -6.20 -3.67 21.50
C VAL A 223 -4.73 -3.72 21.14
N THR A 224 -3.79 -3.56 22.09
CA THR A 224 -2.35 -3.76 21.85
C THR A 224 -2.03 -5.22 21.67
N SER A 225 -2.72 -6.16 22.32
CA SER A 225 -2.57 -7.61 22.08
C SER A 225 -3.09 -7.98 20.68
N ALA A 226 -4.24 -7.45 20.27
CA ALA A 226 -4.80 -7.59 18.92
C ALA A 226 -3.92 -6.91 17.86
N LEU A 227 -3.45 -5.68 18.11
CA LEU A 227 -2.45 -5.01 17.28
C LEU A 227 -1.13 -5.79 17.30
N SER A 228 -0.74 -6.42 18.41
CA SER A 228 0.45 -7.26 18.49
C SER A 228 0.31 -8.54 17.66
N THR A 229 -0.90 -9.10 17.57
CA THR A 229 -1.18 -10.25 16.70
C THR A 229 -1.15 -9.88 15.22
N VAL A 230 -1.49 -8.62 14.90
CA VAL A 230 -1.47 -8.07 13.53
C VAL A 230 -0.08 -7.55 13.16
N THR A 231 0.72 -7.06 14.13
CA THR A 231 1.97 -6.32 13.87
C THR A 231 3.27 -6.96 14.34
N ILE A 232 3.23 -7.99 15.20
CA ILE A 232 4.44 -8.67 15.65
C ILE A 232 4.84 -9.75 14.64
N PRO A 233 6.07 -9.72 14.10
CA PRO A 233 6.57 -10.75 13.22
C PRO A 233 6.61 -12.10 13.95
N ALA A 234 5.98 -13.11 13.33
CA ALA A 234 5.72 -14.41 13.95
C ALA A 234 6.99 -15.17 14.41
N ARG A 235 8.18 -14.78 13.92
CA ARG A 235 9.45 -15.45 14.23
C ARG A 235 10.13 -14.97 15.53
N HIS A 236 9.88 -13.74 15.98
CA HIS A 236 10.55 -13.11 17.13
C HIS A 236 9.59 -12.57 18.21
N SER A 237 8.41 -13.18 18.33
CA SER A 237 7.34 -12.63 19.16
C SER A 237 7.65 -12.65 20.66
N LEU A 238 8.48 -13.58 21.15
CA LEU A 238 8.88 -13.59 22.57
C LEU A 238 9.85 -12.45 22.89
N PHE A 239 10.81 -12.17 22.01
CA PHE A 239 11.72 -11.04 22.17
C PHE A 239 10.96 -9.71 22.15
N VAL A 240 10.05 -9.52 21.18
CA VAL A 240 9.25 -8.29 21.08
C VAL A 240 8.35 -8.11 22.31
N ASN A 241 7.72 -9.18 22.81
CA ASN A 241 6.95 -9.14 24.05
C ASN A 241 7.83 -8.81 25.27
N ALA A 242 9.06 -9.34 25.35
CA ALA A 242 9.98 -9.03 26.44
C ALA A 242 10.34 -7.54 26.47
N VAL A 243 10.62 -6.93 25.31
CA VAL A 243 10.92 -5.49 25.18
C VAL A 243 9.71 -4.64 25.54
N ALA A 244 8.51 -5.01 25.06
CA ALA A 244 7.27 -4.26 25.36
C ALA A 244 6.96 -4.25 26.86
N TRP A 245 7.05 -5.41 27.52
CA TRP A 245 6.81 -5.50 28.97
C TRP A 245 7.94 -4.87 29.80
N LEU A 246 9.19 -4.87 29.31
CA LEU A 246 10.29 -4.14 29.94
C LEU A 246 10.05 -2.62 29.92
N ALA A 247 9.52 -2.08 28.82
CA ALA A 247 9.16 -0.67 28.72
C ALA A 247 8.07 -0.27 29.72
N VAL A 248 7.05 -1.14 29.91
CA VAL A 248 6.01 -0.94 30.93
C VAL A 248 6.60 -1.01 32.35
N ALA A 249 7.48 -1.98 32.62
CA ALA A 249 8.14 -2.11 33.92
C ALA A 249 9.04 -0.91 34.25
N LEU A 250 9.78 -0.38 33.27
CA LEU A 250 10.62 0.81 33.44
C LEU A 250 9.77 2.08 33.65
N TYR A 251 8.70 2.26 32.87
CA TYR A 251 7.80 3.40 33.01
C TYR A 251 7.21 3.50 34.42
N TYR A 252 6.64 2.40 34.93
CA TYR A 252 6.11 2.38 36.30
C TYR A 252 7.23 2.36 37.35
N GLY A 253 8.39 1.76 37.06
CA GLY A 253 9.56 1.81 37.93
C GLY A 253 10.13 3.22 38.15
N VAL A 254 10.04 4.10 37.15
CA VAL A 254 10.38 5.54 37.29
C VAL A 254 9.34 6.26 38.15
N LYS A 255 8.05 5.92 38.02
CA LYS A 255 6.97 6.60 38.74
C LYS A 255 6.87 6.23 40.23
N VAL A 256 7.05 4.94 40.58
CA VAL A 256 6.92 4.46 41.97
C VAL A 256 8.24 3.99 42.59
N GLY A 257 9.36 4.22 41.90
CA GLY A 257 10.71 3.79 42.30
C GLY A 257 10.99 2.31 42.03
N ILE A 258 12.25 1.94 41.75
CA ILE A 258 12.63 0.56 41.39
C ILE A 258 12.71 -0.36 42.62
N ARG A 259 12.96 0.20 43.81
CA ARG A 259 13.11 -0.54 45.09
C ARG A 259 12.18 -0.06 46.21
N SER A 260 11.28 0.89 45.93
CA SER A 260 10.39 1.47 46.94
C SER A 260 9.05 0.72 47.02
N GLY A 261 8.56 0.55 48.26
CA GLY A 261 7.25 -0.01 48.60
C GLY A 261 7.31 -1.02 49.75
N LYS A 262 6.90 -0.63 50.97
CA LYS A 262 6.69 -1.56 52.11
C LYS A 262 5.52 -2.49 51.80
N ARG A 263 5.77 -3.58 51.06
CA ARG A 263 4.75 -4.56 50.69
C ARG A 263 4.98 -5.89 51.39
N SER A 264 3.89 -6.54 51.80
CA SER A 264 3.94 -7.89 52.37
C SER A 264 4.65 -8.86 51.40
N PRO A 265 5.61 -9.69 51.88
CA PRO A 265 6.29 -10.69 51.07
C PRO A 265 5.33 -11.64 50.33
N TYR A 266 4.14 -11.84 50.90
CA TYR A 266 3.08 -12.65 50.33
C TYR A 266 2.50 -12.03 49.05
N LYS A 267 2.12 -10.75 49.07
CA LYS A 267 1.59 -10.04 47.88
C LYS A 267 2.62 -10.00 46.75
N ARG A 268 3.89 -9.72 47.07
CA ARG A 268 4.97 -9.72 46.07
C ARG A 268 5.15 -11.08 45.39
N ARG A 269 5.11 -12.18 46.15
CA ARG A 269 5.16 -13.53 45.57
C ARG A 269 3.98 -13.79 44.64
N LEU A 270 2.78 -13.38 45.05
CA LEU A 270 1.57 -13.58 44.25
C LEU A 270 1.61 -12.84 42.90
N THR A 271 2.05 -11.58 42.92
CA THR A 271 2.19 -10.76 41.71
C THR A 271 3.27 -11.30 40.76
N TRP A 272 4.40 -11.75 41.30
CA TRP A 272 5.45 -12.38 40.48
C TRP A 272 4.99 -13.73 39.90
N SER A 273 4.25 -14.54 40.67
CA SER A 273 3.66 -15.79 40.17
C SER A 273 2.64 -15.53 39.06
N SER A 274 1.84 -14.47 39.16
CA SER A 274 0.93 -14.04 38.08
C SER A 274 1.71 -13.70 36.79
N GLY A 275 2.78 -12.90 36.89
CA GLY A 275 3.61 -12.56 35.73
C GLY A 275 4.32 -13.76 35.09
N ILE A 276 4.82 -14.70 35.90
CA ILE A 276 5.45 -15.93 35.38
C ILE A 276 4.45 -16.79 34.61
N LEU A 277 3.23 -16.96 35.11
CA LEU A 277 2.19 -17.72 34.41
C LEU A 277 1.80 -17.06 33.09
N TYR A 278 1.70 -15.73 33.07
CA TYR A 278 1.42 -15.01 31.84
C TYR A 278 2.54 -15.19 30.80
N ALA A 279 3.80 -15.16 31.22
CA ALA A 279 4.94 -15.40 30.33
C ALA A 279 4.94 -16.84 29.77
N LEU A 280 4.58 -17.84 30.57
CA LEU A 280 4.47 -19.23 30.11
C LEU A 280 3.38 -19.40 29.03
N ALA A 281 2.27 -18.66 29.15
CA ALA A 281 1.24 -18.63 28.11
C ALA A 281 1.77 -18.13 26.77
N GLN A 282 2.53 -17.03 26.80
CA GLN A 282 3.17 -16.46 25.60
C GLN A 282 4.17 -17.42 24.95
N ILE A 283 4.89 -18.21 25.76
CA ILE A 283 5.81 -19.25 25.28
C ILE A 283 5.04 -20.40 24.61
N CYS A 284 3.92 -20.85 25.17
CA CYS A 284 3.05 -21.87 24.55
C CYS A 284 2.50 -21.42 23.19
N GLU A 285 2.09 -20.15 23.07
CA GLU A 285 1.63 -19.55 21.81
C GLU A 285 2.73 -19.40 20.77
N ARG A 286 3.98 -19.19 21.20
CA ARG A 286 5.11 -19.13 20.27
C ARG A 286 5.52 -20.52 19.78
N ALA A 287 5.53 -21.51 20.68
CA ALA A 287 6.00 -22.86 20.37
C ALA A 287 5.14 -23.57 19.32
N SER A 288 3.86 -23.23 19.23
CA SER A 288 2.90 -23.83 18.29
C SER A 288 3.12 -23.46 16.81
N SER A 289 3.96 -22.47 16.51
CA SER A 289 4.47 -22.07 15.17
C SER A 289 3.45 -21.74 14.06
N ASP A 290 2.13 -21.85 14.31
CA ASP A 290 1.06 -21.50 13.36
C ASP A 290 -0.09 -20.78 14.09
N ARG A 291 -0.08 -19.43 14.06
CA ARG A 291 -1.05 -18.59 14.80
C ARG A 291 -2.50 -18.72 14.30
N ASP A 292 -2.69 -19.12 13.04
CA ASP A 292 -4.01 -19.26 12.42
C ASP A 292 -4.78 -20.49 12.94
N SER A 293 -4.11 -21.41 13.63
CA SER A 293 -4.73 -22.63 14.16
C SER A 293 -5.03 -22.58 15.67
N LEU A 294 -4.91 -21.42 16.34
CA LEU A 294 -5.08 -21.28 17.79
C LEU A 294 -6.18 -20.34 18.27
N TRP A 295 -6.84 -19.61 17.37
CA TRP A 295 -7.95 -18.71 17.71
C TRP A 295 -9.07 -19.42 18.49
N TRP A 296 -9.35 -20.69 18.17
CA TRP A 296 -10.33 -21.49 18.90
C TRP A 296 -9.95 -21.74 20.36
N SER A 297 -8.65 -21.81 20.68
CA SER A 297 -8.21 -22.03 22.06
C SER A 297 -8.43 -20.77 22.91
N GLN A 298 -8.15 -19.59 22.37
CA GLN A 298 -8.42 -18.31 23.04
C GLN A 298 -9.91 -18.10 23.34
N SER A 299 -10.79 -18.61 22.48
CA SER A 299 -12.25 -18.62 22.73
C SER A 299 -12.65 -19.48 23.95
N LEU A 300 -11.78 -20.37 24.43
CA LEU A 300 -12.00 -21.16 25.65
C LEU A 300 -11.54 -20.45 26.93
N LEU A 301 -10.88 -19.29 26.84
CA LEU A 301 -10.40 -18.54 28.01
C LEU A 301 -11.51 -18.11 28.97
N PRO A 302 -12.66 -17.59 28.52
CA PRO A 302 -13.77 -17.26 29.42
C PRO A 302 -14.33 -18.49 30.12
N VAL A 303 -14.39 -19.62 29.40
CA VAL A 303 -14.84 -20.91 29.95
C VAL A 303 -13.83 -21.46 30.94
N ALA A 304 -12.52 -21.36 30.68
CA ALA A 304 -11.47 -21.78 31.61
C ALA A 304 -11.46 -20.93 32.89
N ILE A 305 -11.59 -19.61 32.78
CA ILE A 305 -11.73 -18.70 33.93
C ILE A 305 -13.01 -19.02 34.69
N TYR A 306 -14.13 -19.18 34.00
CA TYR A 306 -15.40 -19.56 34.62
C TYR A 306 -15.34 -20.92 35.31
N LEU A 307 -14.69 -21.92 34.72
CA LEU A 307 -14.52 -23.24 35.34
C LEU A 307 -13.56 -23.19 36.54
N LEU A 308 -12.48 -22.39 36.48
CA LEU A 308 -11.57 -22.19 37.60
C LEU A 308 -12.23 -21.43 38.76
N ILE A 309 -13.05 -20.41 38.46
CA ILE A 309 -13.87 -19.70 39.44
C ILE A 309 -14.95 -20.64 39.99
N ARG A 310 -15.68 -21.34 39.12
CA ARG A 310 -16.79 -22.23 39.52
C ARG A 310 -16.31 -23.43 40.31
N THR A 311 -15.20 -24.08 39.96
CA THR A 311 -14.60 -25.14 40.78
C THR A 311 -14.11 -24.61 42.14
N ALA A 312 -13.78 -23.33 42.23
CA ALA A 312 -13.53 -22.67 43.52
C ALA A 312 -14.82 -22.27 44.27
N SER A 313 -16.00 -22.28 43.61
CA SER A 313 -17.29 -21.82 44.14
C SER A 313 -18.31 -22.94 44.43
N ASP A 314 -18.34 -24.05 43.65
CA ASP A 314 -19.45 -25.03 43.61
C ASP A 314 -19.51 -25.97 44.84
N GLU A 315 -18.55 -25.91 45.77
CA GLU A 315 -18.65 -26.65 47.04
C GLU A 315 -19.39 -25.89 48.16
N SER A 316 -19.95 -24.71 47.87
CA SER A 316 -20.45 -23.80 48.92
C SER A 316 -21.96 -23.81 49.21
N HIS A 317 -22.78 -24.63 48.52
CA HIS A 317 -24.24 -24.62 48.75
C HIS A 317 -24.89 -26.01 48.87
N THR A 318 -24.80 -26.62 50.06
CA THR A 318 -25.90 -27.43 50.64
C THR A 318 -26.10 -27.08 52.13
N SER A 319 -27.32 -26.62 52.47
CA SER A 319 -28.00 -26.49 53.80
C SER A 319 -27.65 -25.36 54.81
N ASN A 320 -28.70 -24.71 55.34
CA ASN A 320 -28.77 -23.76 56.49
C ASN A 320 -29.14 -24.52 57.81
N PRO A 321 -29.23 -23.89 59.02
CA PRO A 321 -28.31 -23.03 59.83
C PRO A 321 -28.19 -23.60 61.29
N PRO A 322 -27.85 -22.86 62.38
CA PRO A 322 -26.81 -21.86 62.67
C PRO A 322 -25.77 -22.37 63.72
N SER A 323 -24.84 -21.47 64.10
CA SER A 323 -23.94 -21.49 65.27
C SER A 323 -22.53 -22.07 65.12
N ASP A 324 -21.60 -21.19 65.52
CA ASP A 324 -20.21 -21.32 65.96
C ASP A 324 -19.30 -22.46 65.46
N GLN A 325 -18.12 -22.00 65.01
CA GLN A 325 -16.84 -22.71 64.88
C GLN A 325 -16.56 -23.54 63.61
N PRO A 326 -15.26 -23.69 63.25
CA PRO A 326 -14.81 -23.57 61.88
C PRO A 326 -14.75 -24.92 61.19
N SER A 327 -15.52 -25.10 60.12
CA SER A 327 -15.53 -26.38 59.40
C SER A 327 -15.29 -26.25 57.90
N THR A 328 -14.15 -26.82 57.50
CA THR A 328 -13.95 -27.69 56.33
C THR A 328 -13.63 -27.05 54.97
N LEU A 329 -14.10 -25.84 54.65
CA LEU A 329 -13.80 -25.21 53.34
C LEU A 329 -12.37 -24.65 53.17
N LYS A 330 -11.60 -24.55 54.27
CA LYS A 330 -10.21 -24.02 54.24
C LYS A 330 -9.14 -25.05 53.84
N ARG A 331 -9.46 -26.36 53.82
CA ARG A 331 -8.48 -27.41 53.44
C ARG A 331 -8.47 -27.77 51.96
N ILE A 332 -9.50 -27.37 51.19
CA ILE A 332 -9.62 -27.72 49.77
C ILE A 332 -8.89 -26.70 48.86
N ARG A 333 -8.58 -25.51 49.36
CA ARG A 333 -8.06 -24.38 48.57
C ARG A 333 -6.57 -24.43 48.17
N ALA A 334 -5.75 -25.28 48.80
CA ALA A 334 -4.29 -25.30 48.54
C ALA A 334 -3.81 -26.51 47.73
N THR A 335 -4.52 -27.64 47.79
CA THR A 335 -4.05 -28.90 47.20
C THR A 335 -4.51 -29.09 45.75
N GLY A 336 -5.66 -28.49 45.37
CA GLY A 336 -6.21 -28.58 44.02
C GLY A 336 -5.42 -27.78 42.97
N THR A 337 -4.98 -26.57 43.33
CA THR A 337 -4.26 -25.66 42.43
C THR A 337 -2.86 -26.19 42.09
N ILE A 338 -2.16 -26.81 43.05
CA ILE A 338 -0.80 -27.34 42.83
C ILE A 338 -0.82 -28.59 41.94
N ARG A 339 -1.79 -29.50 42.10
CA ARG A 339 -1.90 -30.68 41.22
C ARG A 339 -2.24 -30.31 39.79
N LEU A 340 -3.15 -29.36 39.60
CA LEU A 340 -3.53 -28.89 38.26
C LEU A 340 -2.36 -28.18 37.57
N LEU A 341 -1.58 -27.39 38.32
CA LEU A 341 -0.38 -26.72 37.82
C LEU A 341 0.72 -27.72 37.45
N THR A 342 0.98 -28.72 38.31
CA THR A 342 2.05 -29.70 38.06
C THR A 342 1.74 -30.59 36.85
N ILE A 343 0.47 -30.97 36.68
CA ILE A 343 0.01 -31.79 35.54
C ILE A 343 0.06 -30.98 34.24
N THR A 344 -0.45 -29.75 34.24
CA THR A 344 -0.44 -28.91 33.03
C THR A 344 0.96 -28.49 32.62
N THR A 345 1.82 -28.05 33.56
CA THR A 345 3.22 -27.73 33.27
C THR A 345 4.02 -28.95 32.81
N GLY A 346 3.79 -30.14 33.40
CA GLY A 346 4.41 -31.39 32.95
C GLY A 346 3.99 -31.81 31.54
N SER A 347 2.70 -31.67 31.20
CA SER A 347 2.17 -31.98 29.87
C SER A 347 2.68 -31.02 28.78
N SER A 348 2.84 -29.73 29.08
CA SER A 348 3.39 -28.76 28.12
C SER A 348 4.86 -29.05 27.79
N VAL A 349 5.66 -29.45 28.78
CA VAL A 349 7.09 -29.76 28.59
C VAL A 349 7.30 -31.05 27.79
N VAL A 350 6.45 -32.07 28.00
CA VAL A 350 6.48 -33.32 27.21
C VAL A 350 6.02 -33.11 25.76
N ALA A 351 5.00 -32.26 25.54
CA ALA A 351 4.54 -31.89 24.21
C ALA A 351 5.59 -31.07 23.41
N LEU A 352 6.40 -30.26 24.10
CA LEU A 352 7.55 -29.55 23.52
C LEU A 352 8.68 -30.50 23.07
N ALA A 353 8.81 -31.69 23.66
CA ALA A 353 9.87 -32.65 23.36
C ALA A 353 9.53 -33.63 22.22
N CYS A 354 8.25 -33.82 21.87
CA CYS A 354 7.80 -34.78 20.85
C CYS A 354 7.30 -34.06 19.57
N ALA A 355 8.18 -33.87 18.61
CA ALA A 355 7.81 -33.38 17.27
C ALA A 355 7.40 -34.56 16.37
N PHE A 356 6.10 -34.71 16.07
CA PHE A 356 5.51 -34.87 14.73
C PHE A 356 4.00 -35.23 14.84
N VAL A 357 3.20 -34.64 13.95
CA VAL A 357 1.73 -34.72 13.75
C VAL A 357 0.87 -33.81 14.66
N ARG A 358 -0.12 -33.15 14.02
CA ARG A 358 -0.97 -31.98 14.39
C ARG A 358 -1.67 -31.95 15.78
N PHE A 359 -1.43 -32.90 16.68
CA PHE A 359 -2.09 -32.98 17.99
C PHE A 359 -1.49 -32.02 19.05
N TYR A 360 -0.19 -31.76 18.98
CA TYR A 360 0.50 -30.91 19.97
C TYR A 360 0.04 -29.43 19.94
N ILE A 361 -0.44 -28.92 18.79
CA ILE A 361 -0.93 -27.54 18.64
C ILE A 361 -2.15 -27.30 19.55
N GLY A 362 -3.07 -28.27 19.63
CA GLY A 362 -4.24 -28.12 20.48
C GLY A 362 -3.94 -28.22 21.97
N VAL A 363 -2.97 -29.05 22.35
CA VAL A 363 -2.51 -29.13 23.75
C VAL A 363 -1.82 -27.83 24.16
N LEU A 364 -0.96 -27.26 23.31
CA LEU A 364 -0.30 -25.98 23.58
C LEU A 364 -1.30 -24.82 23.66
N GLY A 365 -2.33 -24.81 22.81
CA GLY A 365 -3.41 -23.82 22.86
C GLY A 365 -4.18 -23.85 24.17
N ILE A 366 -4.57 -25.04 24.63
CA ILE A 366 -5.27 -25.20 25.92
C ILE A 366 -4.36 -24.80 27.09
N CYS A 367 -3.07 -25.16 27.04
CA CYS A 367 -2.12 -24.77 28.09
C CYS A 367 -1.94 -23.24 28.16
N SER A 368 -1.84 -22.55 27.02
CA SER A 368 -1.75 -21.08 26.99
C SER A 368 -2.97 -20.44 27.69
N VAL A 369 -4.15 -20.94 27.38
CA VAL A 369 -5.42 -20.43 27.91
C VAL A 369 -5.52 -20.64 29.42
N LEU A 370 -5.11 -21.81 29.92
CA LEU A 370 -5.11 -22.10 31.36
C LEU A 370 -4.10 -21.23 32.12
N PHE A 371 -2.90 -21.03 31.57
CA PHE A 371 -1.90 -20.16 32.19
C PHE A 371 -2.33 -18.70 32.17
N THR A 372 -2.94 -18.22 31.09
CA THR A 372 -3.49 -16.87 30.99
C THR A 372 -4.62 -16.66 31.99
N ALA A 373 -5.55 -17.62 32.11
CA ALA A 373 -6.63 -17.58 33.10
C ALA A 373 -6.10 -17.52 34.55
N GLY A 374 -5.13 -18.37 34.88
CA GLY A 374 -4.50 -18.40 36.20
C GLY A 374 -3.73 -17.12 36.52
N ALA A 375 -3.02 -16.55 35.55
CA ALA A 375 -2.31 -15.29 35.72
C ALA A 375 -3.26 -14.13 36.05
N LEU A 376 -4.38 -14.01 35.33
CA LEU A 376 -5.36 -12.94 35.51
C LEU A 376 -6.05 -13.03 36.88
N LEU A 377 -6.45 -14.24 37.31
CA LEU A 377 -7.06 -14.44 38.63
C LEU A 377 -6.12 -14.07 39.78
N LEU A 378 -4.84 -14.44 39.68
CA LEU A 378 -3.84 -14.09 40.70
C LEU A 378 -3.54 -12.59 40.73
N LEU A 379 -3.57 -11.93 39.57
CA LEU A 379 -3.41 -10.48 39.48
C LEU A 379 -4.57 -9.76 40.17
N GLU A 380 -5.80 -10.13 39.84
CA GLU A 380 -7.02 -9.56 40.43
C GLU A 380 -7.05 -9.75 41.95
N TYR A 381 -6.72 -10.95 42.42
CA TYR A 381 -6.61 -11.21 43.86
C TYR A 381 -5.53 -10.35 44.53
N SER A 382 -4.37 -10.15 43.86
CA SER A 382 -3.30 -9.32 44.42
C SER A 382 -3.66 -7.84 44.54
N LEU A 383 -4.62 -7.36 43.73
CA LEU A 383 -5.07 -5.97 43.70
C LEU A 383 -6.17 -5.66 44.74
N HIS A 384 -6.98 -6.65 45.14
CA HIS A 384 -8.19 -6.40 45.94
C HIS A 384 -8.16 -6.85 47.42
N HIS A 385 -7.16 -7.60 47.89
CA HIS A 385 -7.27 -8.33 49.17
C HIS A 385 -6.98 -7.55 50.48
N ASP A 386 -7.02 -6.21 50.51
CA ASP A 386 -6.78 -5.43 51.74
C ASP A 386 -8.00 -4.68 52.32
N GLU A 387 -9.14 -4.66 51.64
CA GLU A 387 -10.35 -3.97 52.15
C GLU A 387 -11.39 -4.94 52.73
N GLU A 388 -11.14 -5.46 53.94
CA GLU A 388 -12.17 -6.13 54.75
C GLU A 388 -12.12 -5.61 56.20
N SER A 389 -12.92 -4.57 56.51
CA SER A 389 -13.66 -4.57 57.79
C SER A 389 -14.90 -3.67 57.73
N ARG A 390 -16.06 -4.29 57.99
CA ARG A 390 -17.41 -3.72 58.12
C ARG A 390 -18.06 -3.31 56.80
N HIS A 391 -18.73 -4.25 56.14
CA HIS A 391 -20.19 -4.38 56.03
C HIS A 391 -20.48 -5.57 55.10
N SER A 392 -21.27 -6.56 55.57
CA SER A 392 -21.52 -7.82 54.87
C SER A 392 -22.30 -7.66 53.54
N PRO A 393 -22.11 -8.58 52.56
CA PRO A 393 -22.66 -8.47 51.20
C PRO A 393 -23.99 -9.23 51.04
N PRO A 394 -24.79 -8.94 49.98
CA PRO A 394 -25.62 -9.97 49.37
C PRO A 394 -25.29 -10.20 47.89
N THR A 395 -24.95 -11.45 47.63
CA THR A 395 -25.01 -12.29 46.42
C THR A 395 -25.84 -11.83 45.20
N THR A 396 -25.23 -11.87 43.99
CA THR A 396 -25.62 -12.74 42.85
C THR A 396 -24.48 -12.85 41.80
N PRO A 397 -24.45 -13.92 40.96
CA PRO A 397 -23.30 -14.34 40.13
C PRO A 397 -23.07 -13.53 38.85
N ILE A 398 -23.75 -12.40 38.65
CA ILE A 398 -23.58 -11.52 37.50
C ILE A 398 -23.71 -10.09 38.03
N GLY A 399 -22.56 -9.43 38.22
CA GLY A 399 -22.45 -8.11 38.87
C GLY A 399 -21.80 -7.06 37.98
N LEU A 400 -22.27 -6.88 36.75
CA LEU A 400 -22.25 -5.57 36.08
C LEU A 400 -23.60 -4.94 36.43
N ILE A 401 -23.71 -4.07 37.45
CA ILE A 401 -23.56 -2.62 37.29
C ILE A 401 -23.37 -1.93 38.66
N LEU A 402 -22.36 -1.05 38.69
CA LEU A 402 -22.14 0.16 39.50
C LEU A 402 -21.95 0.04 41.02
N LYS A 403 -20.69 0.25 41.44
CA LYS A 403 -20.39 1.48 42.17
C LYS A 403 -19.40 2.33 41.35
N PRO A 404 -19.51 3.67 41.36
CA PRO A 404 -18.33 4.49 41.09
C PRO A 404 -17.26 4.03 42.08
N ALA A 405 -16.07 3.68 41.58
CA ALA A 405 -14.93 3.56 42.48
C ALA A 405 -14.86 4.88 43.26
N PRO A 406 -14.82 4.87 44.60
CA PRO A 406 -14.41 6.05 45.35
C PRO A 406 -13.12 6.53 44.70
N GLN A 407 -12.89 7.84 44.63
CA GLN A 407 -11.56 8.35 44.28
C GLN A 407 -10.57 7.62 45.18
N LEU A 408 -9.78 6.72 44.59
CA LEU A 408 -8.83 5.92 45.33
C LEU A 408 -7.87 6.92 45.97
N PRO A 409 -7.64 6.86 47.30
CA PRO A 409 -6.63 7.69 47.94
C PRO A 409 -5.31 7.56 47.16
N GLU A 410 -4.52 8.62 47.08
CA GLU A 410 -3.23 8.62 46.35
C GLU A 410 -2.36 7.40 46.68
N GLU A 411 -2.44 6.89 47.92
CA GLU A 411 -1.76 5.67 48.38
C GLU A 411 -2.22 4.37 47.69
N ALA A 412 -3.51 4.22 47.37
CA ALA A 412 -4.05 3.02 46.73
C ALA A 412 -3.77 2.99 45.21
N SER A 413 -3.64 4.17 44.59
CA SER A 413 -3.14 4.33 43.22
C SER A 413 -1.66 3.88 43.13
N GLU A 414 -0.86 4.21 44.13
CA GLU A 414 0.55 3.84 44.19
C GLU A 414 0.77 2.32 44.33
N GLU A 415 -0.01 1.63 45.18
CA GLU A 415 0.12 0.17 45.37
C GLU A 415 -0.30 -0.63 44.10
N ALA A 416 -1.29 -0.15 43.36
CA ALA A 416 -1.69 -0.73 42.08
C ALA A 416 -0.57 -0.57 41.03
N MET A 417 0.06 0.61 40.96
CA MET A 417 1.20 0.86 40.08
C MET A 417 2.41 -0.01 40.42
N ILE A 418 2.68 -0.25 41.71
CA ILE A 418 3.73 -1.18 42.17
C ILE A 418 3.41 -2.63 41.74
N THR A 419 2.14 -3.04 41.76
CA THR A 419 1.69 -4.37 41.33
C THR A 419 1.92 -4.60 39.85
N ILE A 420 1.51 -3.63 39.02
CA ILE A 420 1.66 -3.70 37.56
C ILE A 420 3.14 -3.71 37.17
N ARG A 421 3.96 -2.89 37.85
CA ARG A 421 5.42 -2.88 37.67
C ARG A 421 6.05 -4.26 37.90
N ASP A 422 5.72 -4.90 39.03
CA ASP A 422 6.33 -6.17 39.44
C ASP A 422 5.89 -7.33 38.53
N MET A 423 4.63 -7.36 38.10
CA MET A 423 4.15 -8.34 37.12
C MET A 423 4.83 -8.14 35.76
N ALA A 424 4.91 -6.90 35.27
CA ALA A 424 5.56 -6.57 34.01
C ALA A 424 7.05 -6.94 34.00
N ALA A 425 7.75 -6.71 35.12
CA ALA A 425 9.14 -7.10 35.28
C ALA A 425 9.32 -8.64 35.23
N ALA A 426 8.42 -9.40 35.87
CA ALA A 426 8.44 -10.86 35.82
C ALA A 426 8.21 -11.39 34.40
N VAL A 427 7.24 -10.82 33.66
CA VAL A 427 6.95 -11.20 32.27
C VAL A 427 8.14 -10.90 31.36
N ALA A 428 8.73 -9.71 31.49
CA ALA A 428 9.86 -9.28 30.67
C ALA A 428 11.08 -10.21 30.85
N VAL A 429 11.42 -10.56 32.09
CA VAL A 429 12.57 -11.44 32.39
C VAL A 429 12.36 -12.85 31.82
N VAL A 430 11.19 -13.45 32.04
CA VAL A 430 10.92 -14.84 31.60
C VAL A 430 10.83 -14.94 30.08
N CYS A 431 10.16 -13.99 29.41
CA CYS A 431 10.10 -13.96 27.94
C CYS A 431 11.47 -13.67 27.30
N CYS A 432 12.30 -12.81 27.93
CA CYS A 432 13.65 -12.53 27.45
C CYS A 432 14.52 -13.79 27.49
N ILE A 433 14.56 -14.50 28.62
CA ILE A 433 15.29 -15.76 28.77
C ILE A 433 14.77 -16.79 27.75
N ALA A 434 13.44 -16.97 27.64
CA ALA A 434 12.86 -17.90 26.69
C ALA A 434 13.26 -17.56 25.24
N SER A 435 13.22 -16.27 24.85
CA SER A 435 13.61 -15.82 23.51
C SER A 435 15.06 -16.21 23.16
N MET A 436 16.00 -16.10 24.11
CA MET A 436 17.41 -16.45 23.90
C MET A 436 17.64 -17.94 23.63
N PHE A 437 16.76 -18.82 24.13
CA PHE A 437 16.84 -20.27 23.92
C PHE A 437 15.97 -20.77 22.74
N SER A 438 14.82 -20.13 22.49
CA SER A 438 13.83 -20.62 21.52
C SER A 438 13.77 -19.86 20.20
N GLU A 439 14.22 -18.60 20.16
CA GLU A 439 14.18 -17.78 18.95
C GLU A 439 15.60 -17.66 18.36
N ASN A 440 15.79 -18.18 17.14
CA ASN A 440 17.11 -18.27 16.54
C ASN A 440 17.47 -16.96 15.82
N PHE A 441 18.17 -16.06 16.52
CA PHE A 441 18.55 -14.74 16.01
C PHE A 441 19.58 -14.76 14.86
N LYS A 442 20.05 -15.93 14.41
CA LYS A 442 21.06 -16.08 13.35
C LYS A 442 20.53 -16.29 11.91
N ARG A 443 19.21 -16.40 11.69
CA ARG A 443 18.58 -16.49 10.33
C ARG A 443 17.57 -15.37 10.11
N TYR A 444 17.92 -14.45 9.21
CA TYR A 444 17.26 -13.16 8.96
C TYR A 444 16.00 -13.29 8.09
N GLU A 445 14.83 -12.99 8.65
CA GLU A 445 13.61 -12.61 7.92
C GLU A 445 12.56 -12.10 8.93
N TRP A 446 12.51 -10.79 9.17
CA TRP A 446 11.40 -10.15 9.91
C TRP A 446 10.24 -9.95 8.92
N THR A 447 9.51 -11.03 8.64
CA THR A 447 8.36 -10.99 7.74
C THR A 447 7.07 -10.64 8.51
N TYR A 448 6.43 -9.52 8.10
CA TYR A 448 5.06 -9.16 8.49
C TYR A 448 4.09 -9.76 7.47
N ARG A 449 3.00 -10.41 7.92
CA ARG A 449 1.92 -10.94 7.07
C ARG A 449 0.56 -10.36 7.52
N PRO A 450 -0.15 -9.56 6.71
CA PRO A 450 -1.58 -9.31 6.88
C PRO A 450 -2.42 -10.33 6.08
N GLN A 451 -3.59 -10.70 6.61
CA GLN A 451 -4.38 -11.89 6.23
C GLN A 451 -5.26 -11.78 4.96
N SER A 452 -5.26 -10.68 4.19
CA SER A 452 -6.00 -10.63 2.91
C SER A 452 -5.51 -9.50 1.98
N GLY A 453 -4.79 -9.87 0.93
CA GLY A 453 -4.32 -9.01 -0.17
C GLY A 453 -3.10 -9.62 -0.89
N PRO A 454 -2.85 -9.36 -2.18
CA PRO A 454 -1.65 -9.83 -2.88
C PRO A 454 -0.39 -9.15 -2.32
N VAL A 455 0.72 -9.89 -2.36
CA VAL A 455 1.92 -9.80 -1.50
C VAL A 455 2.76 -8.50 -1.55
N ASP A 456 2.42 -7.47 -2.33
CA ASP A 456 3.33 -6.31 -2.51
C ASP A 456 2.68 -4.91 -2.40
N SER A 457 1.38 -4.77 -2.14
CA SER A 457 0.75 -3.45 -1.94
C SER A 457 0.68 -3.07 -0.46
N GLN A 458 1.80 -2.55 0.05
CA GLN A 458 1.96 -1.59 1.18
C GLN A 458 3.32 -1.79 1.89
N LYS A 459 4.41 -1.79 1.13
CA LYS A 459 5.77 -1.57 1.68
C LYS A 459 6.07 -0.10 1.99
N ALA A 460 5.14 0.82 1.69
CA ALA A 460 5.36 2.26 1.81
C ALA A 460 5.45 2.76 3.27
N SER A 461 4.87 2.06 4.24
CA SER A 461 4.83 2.49 5.65
C SER A 461 5.79 1.74 6.59
N LEU A 462 6.69 0.89 6.09
CA LEU A 462 7.62 0.10 6.91
C LEU A 462 9.11 0.41 6.69
N LYS A 463 9.46 1.35 5.80
CA LYS A 463 10.87 1.77 5.64
C LYS A 463 11.47 2.34 6.94
N LEU A 464 10.66 3.01 7.77
CA LEU A 464 11.09 3.53 9.08
C LEU A 464 11.57 2.40 10.00
N VAL A 465 10.82 1.30 10.10
CA VAL A 465 11.15 0.13 10.93
C VAL A 465 12.32 -0.66 10.32
N MET A 466 12.40 -0.75 8.99
CA MET A 466 13.49 -1.43 8.28
C MET A 466 14.82 -0.66 8.33
N VAL A 467 14.80 0.68 8.34
CA VAL A 467 15.97 1.54 8.55
C VAL A 467 16.43 1.46 10.01
N LEU A 468 15.49 1.51 10.97
CA LEU A 468 15.77 1.29 12.39
C LEU A 468 16.35 -0.13 12.65
N TYR A 469 15.89 -1.14 11.90
CA TYR A 469 16.36 -2.52 12.00
C TYR A 469 17.72 -2.76 11.32
N ASN A 470 17.99 -2.15 10.16
CA ASN A 470 19.29 -2.31 9.49
C ASN A 470 20.42 -1.55 10.20
N GLN A 471 20.12 -0.47 10.93
CA GLN A 471 21.08 0.23 11.80
C GLN A 471 21.21 -0.39 13.20
N TRP A 472 20.19 -1.14 13.67
CA TRP A 472 20.26 -1.94 14.92
C TRP A 472 21.49 -2.86 14.96
N ASN A 473 21.90 -3.38 13.80
CA ASN A 473 23.03 -4.29 13.69
C ASN A 473 24.41 -3.61 13.76
N SER A 474 24.52 -2.28 13.87
CA SER A 474 25.81 -1.58 13.83
C SER A 474 26.20 -0.78 15.07
N THR A 475 25.36 -0.65 16.10
CA THR A 475 25.72 0.07 17.33
C THR A 475 25.07 -0.54 18.57
N ASP A 476 25.90 -1.11 19.47
CA ASP A 476 25.48 -1.79 20.71
C ASP A 476 25.07 -0.84 21.87
N ASP A 477 24.68 0.42 21.62
CA ASP A 477 24.29 1.34 22.72
C ASP A 477 23.07 2.23 22.42
N LEU A 478 22.29 2.48 23.48
CA LEU A 478 21.00 3.16 23.55
C LEU A 478 21.03 4.61 23.01
N ILE A 479 22.19 5.27 23.04
CA ILE A 479 22.39 6.62 22.47
C ILE A 479 22.33 6.60 20.94
N GLY A 480 22.80 5.52 20.30
CA GLY A 480 22.68 5.33 18.84
C GLY A 480 21.23 5.17 18.38
N ILE A 481 20.41 4.51 19.20
CA ILE A 481 18.98 4.28 18.94
C ILE A 481 18.20 5.62 18.90
N ILE A 482 18.53 6.54 19.81
CA ILE A 482 17.86 7.85 19.90
C ILE A 482 18.23 8.74 18.71
N LEU A 483 19.51 8.75 18.30
CA LEU A 483 19.98 9.51 17.14
C LEU A 483 19.45 8.94 15.80
N SER A 484 19.31 7.62 15.69
CA SER A 484 18.74 6.95 14.52
C SER A 484 17.23 7.12 14.40
N ALA A 485 16.49 7.15 15.51
CA ALA A 485 15.07 7.49 15.51
C ALA A 485 14.82 8.95 15.07
N ALA A 486 15.68 9.88 15.48
CA ALA A 486 15.64 11.27 15.00
C ALA A 486 15.93 11.38 13.49
N LYS A 487 16.91 10.62 12.96
CA LYS A 487 17.17 10.53 11.51
C LYS A 487 16.04 9.86 10.72
N ALA A 488 15.40 8.84 11.29
CA ALA A 488 14.30 8.13 10.63
C ALA A 488 13.04 9.01 10.51
N LEU A 489 12.75 9.85 11.52
CA LEU A 489 11.70 10.87 11.45
C LEU A 489 11.98 11.93 10.36
N LEU A 490 13.25 12.27 10.11
CA LEU A 490 13.69 13.11 8.98
C LEU A 490 13.51 12.40 7.62
N LEU A 491 13.67 11.08 7.55
CA LEU A 491 13.54 10.28 6.32
C LEU A 491 12.09 10.05 5.84
N THR A 492 11.10 10.04 6.74
CA THR A 492 9.68 10.01 6.32
C THR A 492 9.20 11.31 5.67
N ALA A 493 9.95 12.41 5.84
CA ALA A 493 9.74 13.65 5.11
C ALA A 493 10.37 13.67 3.70
N MET A 494 11.00 12.58 3.24
CA MET A 494 11.81 12.57 2.01
C MET A 494 11.11 12.08 0.74
N PHE A 495 9.90 11.52 0.79
CA PHE A 495 9.24 11.02 -0.45
C PHE A 495 8.50 12.11 -1.24
N VAL A 496 8.23 13.24 -0.60
CA VAL A 496 7.96 14.52 -1.26
C VAL A 496 8.63 15.57 -0.38
N SER A 497 9.80 16.09 -0.79
CA SER A 497 10.56 17.05 0.02
C SER A 497 9.92 18.45 0.03
N PHE A 498 8.68 18.58 -0.44
CA PHE A 498 7.90 19.81 -0.52
C PHE A 498 6.45 19.54 -0.08
N PRO A 499 5.76 20.53 0.50
CA PRO A 499 4.45 20.32 1.13
C PRO A 499 3.33 20.15 0.09
N VAL A 500 2.59 19.05 0.18
CA VAL A 500 1.49 18.68 -0.72
C VAL A 500 0.20 18.34 0.03
N GLU A 501 -0.94 18.57 -0.62
CA GLU A 501 -2.27 18.21 -0.13
C GLU A 501 -2.94 17.18 -1.03
N SER A 502 -3.99 16.53 -0.52
CA SER A 502 -4.82 15.62 -1.31
C SER A 502 -5.45 16.35 -2.50
N PRO A 503 -5.64 15.66 -3.65
CA PRO A 503 -6.21 16.29 -4.83
C PRO A 503 -7.65 16.74 -4.56
N ILE A 504 -8.06 17.87 -5.17
CA ILE A 504 -9.42 18.41 -5.05
C ILE A 504 -10.44 17.46 -5.70
N GLU A 505 -10.08 16.93 -6.87
CA GLU A 505 -10.87 15.93 -7.59
C GLU A 505 -10.20 14.56 -7.50
N ALA A 506 -10.99 13.50 -7.43
CA ALA A 506 -10.46 12.13 -7.49
C ALA A 506 -9.64 11.93 -8.77
N LEU A 507 -8.43 11.35 -8.61
CA LEU A 507 -7.45 11.15 -9.68
C LEU A 507 -6.87 12.44 -10.30
N GLY A 508 -7.17 13.62 -9.74
CA GLY A 508 -6.59 14.91 -10.13
C GLY A 508 -5.13 15.09 -9.65
N PRO A 509 -4.43 16.14 -10.10
CA PRO A 509 -3.08 16.45 -9.61
C PRO A 509 -3.07 16.73 -8.11
N LEU A 510 -1.95 16.42 -7.45
CA LEU A 510 -1.75 16.77 -6.04
C LEU A 510 -1.83 18.29 -5.86
N ALA A 511 -2.55 18.73 -4.83
CA ALA A 511 -2.73 20.14 -4.54
C ALA A 511 -1.47 20.72 -3.88
N GLN A 512 -1.17 21.96 -4.22
CA GLN A 512 -0.09 22.72 -3.59
C GLN A 512 -0.55 23.23 -2.22
N ALA A 513 0.09 22.72 -1.16
CA ALA A 513 -0.20 23.15 0.21
C ALA A 513 0.40 24.54 0.50
N ASP A 514 1.64 24.75 0.09
CA ASP A 514 2.33 26.05 0.22
C ASP A 514 2.29 26.83 -1.09
N ARG A 515 1.42 27.85 -1.16
CA ARG A 515 1.30 28.76 -2.31
C ARG A 515 2.22 29.99 -2.20
N SER A 516 3.06 30.09 -1.17
CA SER A 516 4.03 31.20 -1.04
C SER A 516 5.21 31.07 -2.00
N SER A 517 5.48 29.87 -2.49
CA SER A 517 6.51 29.61 -3.50
C SER A 517 5.90 29.09 -4.79
N HIS A 518 6.52 29.41 -5.92
CA HIS A 518 6.11 28.85 -7.21
C HIS A 518 6.29 27.32 -7.23
N PRO A 519 5.38 26.51 -7.80
CA PRO A 519 5.52 25.05 -7.86
C PRO A 519 6.84 24.57 -8.48
N ILE A 520 7.27 25.20 -9.58
CA ILE A 520 8.56 24.86 -10.24
C ILE A 520 9.74 25.09 -9.28
N ASP A 521 9.73 26.17 -8.49
CA ASP A 521 10.80 26.45 -7.52
C ASP A 521 10.90 25.34 -6.46
N GLN A 522 9.74 24.86 -5.97
CA GLN A 522 9.69 23.76 -5.02
C GLN A 522 10.23 22.45 -5.62
N LEU A 523 9.85 22.15 -6.86
CA LEU A 523 10.32 20.95 -7.58
C LEU A 523 11.83 20.99 -7.83
N VAL A 524 12.35 22.13 -8.28
CA VAL A 524 13.79 22.33 -8.51
C VAL A 524 14.58 22.20 -7.21
N LYS A 525 14.19 22.90 -6.14
CA LYS A 525 14.89 22.83 -4.84
C LYS A 525 14.86 21.42 -4.25
N SER A 526 13.71 20.75 -4.32
CA SER A 526 13.56 19.37 -3.87
C SER A 526 14.46 18.42 -4.66
N ALA A 527 14.48 18.53 -5.98
CA ALA A 527 15.26 17.65 -6.83
C ALA A 527 16.77 17.88 -6.67
N ASP A 528 17.22 19.12 -6.53
CA ASP A 528 18.62 19.46 -6.22
C ASP A 528 19.08 18.85 -4.89
N ALA A 529 18.23 18.93 -3.85
CA ALA A 529 18.53 18.35 -2.54
C ALA A 529 18.64 16.81 -2.62
N GLN A 530 17.68 16.15 -3.27
CA GLN A 530 17.68 14.70 -3.45
C GLN A 530 18.87 14.23 -4.30
N PHE A 531 19.23 14.98 -5.35
CA PHE A 531 20.38 14.64 -6.18
C PHE A 531 21.71 14.82 -5.45
N SER A 532 21.83 15.85 -4.60
CA SER A 532 23.02 16.03 -3.76
C SER A 532 23.17 14.89 -2.75
N GLU A 533 22.08 14.43 -2.14
CA GLU A 533 22.08 13.27 -1.24
C GLU A 533 22.44 11.98 -1.99
N LEU A 534 21.90 11.79 -3.20
CA LEU A 534 22.25 10.67 -4.07
C LEU A 534 23.76 10.60 -4.31
N LEU A 535 24.38 11.71 -4.71
CA LEU A 535 25.82 11.77 -4.96
C LEU A 535 26.64 11.46 -3.71
N ASN A 536 26.22 11.96 -2.55
CA ASN A 536 26.92 11.76 -1.28
C ASN A 536 26.77 10.34 -0.73
N SER A 537 25.78 9.58 -1.18
CA SER A 537 25.52 8.20 -0.71
C SER A 537 26.24 7.11 -1.52
N GLN A 538 26.94 7.47 -2.61
CA GLN A 538 27.59 6.49 -3.47
C GLN A 538 28.77 5.80 -2.79
N SER A 539 28.88 4.49 -3.02
CA SER A 539 29.93 3.63 -2.48
C SER A 539 31.32 4.02 -2.98
N SER A 540 32.26 4.18 -2.03
CA SER A 540 33.63 4.61 -2.30
C SER A 540 34.61 3.44 -2.43
N THR A 541 34.27 2.30 -1.82
CA THR A 541 35.07 1.05 -1.84
C THR A 541 34.29 -0.15 -2.38
N LEU A 542 34.99 -1.21 -2.78
CA LEU A 542 34.37 -2.45 -3.24
C LEU A 542 33.52 -3.10 -2.15
N ALA A 543 33.99 -3.08 -0.89
CA ALA A 543 33.25 -3.63 0.24
C ALA A 543 31.91 -2.90 0.46
N GLU A 544 31.90 -1.57 0.37
CA GLU A 544 30.69 -0.75 0.43
C GLU A 544 29.74 -1.07 -0.72
N ALA A 545 30.23 -1.12 -1.97
CA ALA A 545 29.40 -1.42 -3.13
C ALA A 545 28.76 -2.82 -3.06
N VAL A 546 29.49 -3.82 -2.54
CA VAL A 546 28.94 -5.16 -2.30
C VAL A 546 27.87 -5.15 -1.20
N ALA A 547 28.10 -4.40 -0.12
CA ALA A 547 27.14 -4.27 0.98
C ALA A 547 25.86 -3.56 0.51
N GLU A 548 25.99 -2.47 -0.25
CA GLU A 548 24.88 -1.72 -0.82
C GLU A 548 24.11 -2.57 -1.84
N TYR A 549 24.80 -3.29 -2.73
CA TYR A 549 24.17 -4.26 -3.64
C TYR A 549 23.31 -5.27 -2.88
N ARG A 550 23.87 -5.89 -1.83
CA ARG A 550 23.16 -6.90 -1.02
C ARG A 550 21.95 -6.29 -0.30
N ARG A 551 22.11 -5.09 0.26
CA ARG A 551 21.04 -4.36 0.95
C ARG A 551 19.91 -4.01 -0.02
N ARG A 552 20.25 -3.59 -1.23
CA ARG A 552 19.30 -3.10 -2.24
C ARG A 552 18.55 -4.24 -2.93
N TYR A 553 19.27 -5.29 -3.35
CA TYR A 553 18.71 -6.33 -4.22
C TYR A 553 18.43 -7.65 -3.52
N GLY A 554 18.94 -7.86 -2.30
CA GLY A 554 18.78 -9.14 -1.58
C GLY A 554 19.41 -10.30 -2.34
N LEU A 555 20.55 -10.06 -3.01
CA LEU A 555 21.32 -11.04 -3.77
C LEU A 555 22.82 -10.80 -3.49
N PRO A 556 23.69 -11.83 -3.59
CA PRO A 556 25.12 -11.57 -3.77
C PRO A 556 25.31 -10.96 -5.16
N PRO A 557 26.30 -10.09 -5.37
CA PRO A 557 26.61 -9.58 -6.72
C PRO A 557 26.94 -10.73 -7.70
N PRO A 558 26.81 -10.51 -9.03
CA PRO A 558 27.15 -11.55 -10.01
C PRO A 558 28.65 -11.90 -9.95
N PRO A 559 29.07 -13.06 -10.50
CA PRO A 559 30.49 -13.35 -10.67
C PRO A 559 31.22 -12.21 -11.39
N LYS A 560 32.48 -11.97 -11.01
CA LYS A 560 33.36 -10.92 -11.55
C LYS A 560 32.89 -9.49 -11.26
N PHE A 561 32.09 -9.29 -10.20
CA PHE A 561 31.66 -7.97 -9.76
C PHE A 561 32.83 -7.08 -9.31
N ASP A 562 33.86 -7.67 -8.71
CA ASP A 562 35.13 -7.00 -8.40
C ASP A 562 35.80 -6.42 -9.66
N ILE A 563 35.85 -7.21 -10.74
CA ILE A 563 36.38 -6.76 -12.03
C ILE A 563 35.54 -5.62 -12.59
N TRP A 564 34.21 -5.72 -12.50
CA TRP A 564 33.31 -4.64 -12.90
C TRP A 564 33.51 -3.38 -12.06
N TYR A 565 33.67 -3.50 -10.74
CA TYR A 565 33.88 -2.37 -9.85
C TYR A 565 35.19 -1.64 -10.19
N GLU A 566 36.29 -2.38 -10.35
CA GLU A 566 37.57 -1.81 -10.77
C GLU A 566 37.49 -1.17 -12.17
N TYR A 567 36.72 -1.76 -13.08
CA TYR A 567 36.42 -1.18 -14.39
C TYR A 567 35.67 0.17 -14.25
N ALA A 568 34.61 0.20 -13.45
CA ALA A 568 33.79 1.39 -13.20
C ALA A 568 34.62 2.53 -12.56
N LYS A 569 35.43 2.20 -11.55
CA LYS A 569 36.33 3.16 -10.90
C LYS A 569 37.38 3.71 -11.85
N ARG A 570 38.03 2.85 -12.64
CA ARG A 570 39.02 3.26 -13.64
C ARG A 570 38.42 4.17 -14.72
N LYS A 571 37.19 3.91 -15.14
CA LYS A 571 36.44 4.70 -16.12
C LYS A 571 35.80 5.97 -15.52
N GLY A 572 35.91 6.17 -14.20
CA GLY A 572 35.46 7.38 -13.51
C GLY A 572 33.94 7.52 -13.45
N VAL A 573 33.21 6.41 -13.34
CA VAL A 573 31.75 6.42 -13.22
C VAL A 573 31.32 7.13 -11.92
N GLN A 574 30.32 7.99 -12.04
CA GLN A 574 29.85 8.83 -10.94
C GLN A 574 28.86 8.10 -10.01
N LEU A 575 27.98 7.27 -10.57
CA LEU A 575 26.95 6.54 -9.83
C LEU A 575 27.27 5.04 -9.81
N ILE A 576 27.92 4.59 -8.73
CA ILE A 576 28.37 3.20 -8.57
C ILE A 576 27.21 2.28 -8.17
N ASP A 577 26.21 2.79 -7.46
CA ASP A 577 25.15 1.96 -6.87
C ASP A 577 23.83 1.98 -7.66
N GLU A 578 23.64 2.96 -8.54
CA GLU A 578 22.37 3.23 -9.23
C GLU A 578 22.19 2.39 -10.52
N PHE A 579 21.91 1.10 -10.35
CA PHE A 579 21.68 0.15 -11.45
C PHE A 579 20.32 -0.57 -11.35
N ASP A 580 19.36 0.03 -10.64
CA ASP A 580 18.05 -0.55 -10.33
C ASP A 580 17.28 -1.02 -11.57
N THR A 581 17.38 -0.26 -12.67
CA THR A 581 16.79 -0.62 -13.96
C THR A 581 17.20 -2.02 -14.42
N ILE A 582 18.49 -2.40 -14.27
CA ILE A 582 18.99 -3.74 -14.63
C ILE A 582 18.32 -4.82 -13.78
N HIS A 583 18.23 -4.59 -12.48
CA HIS A 583 17.64 -5.58 -11.57
C HIS A 583 16.13 -5.72 -11.78
N ASN A 584 15.43 -4.62 -11.95
CA ASN A 584 13.98 -4.60 -12.15
C ASN A 584 13.59 -5.31 -13.47
N GLN A 585 14.32 -5.09 -14.56
CA GLN A 585 14.02 -5.73 -15.84
C GLN A 585 14.40 -7.21 -15.91
N LEU A 586 15.44 -7.64 -15.17
CA LEU A 586 15.84 -9.05 -15.10
C LEU A 586 15.04 -9.86 -14.07
N LEU A 587 14.30 -9.20 -13.17
CA LEU A 587 13.56 -9.83 -12.09
C LEU A 587 12.63 -10.99 -12.55
N PRO A 588 11.79 -10.85 -13.60
CA PRO A 588 10.92 -11.94 -14.03
C PRO A 588 11.69 -13.17 -14.53
N PHE A 589 12.91 -12.98 -15.06
CA PHE A 589 13.72 -14.06 -15.62
C PHE A 589 14.29 -15.01 -14.55
N TRP A 590 14.43 -14.55 -13.31
CA TRP A 590 14.82 -15.42 -12.18
C TRP A 590 13.84 -16.58 -11.96
N ALA A 591 12.58 -16.43 -12.37
CA ALA A 591 11.57 -17.49 -12.21
C ALA A 591 11.64 -18.57 -13.29
N VAL A 592 12.22 -18.28 -14.44
CA VAL A 592 12.28 -19.18 -15.60
C VAL A 592 13.59 -19.96 -15.55
N GLU A 593 13.56 -21.26 -15.83
CA GLU A 593 14.77 -22.08 -15.86
C GLU A 593 15.77 -21.58 -16.92
N PRO A 594 17.09 -21.56 -16.63
CA PRO A 594 18.11 -21.04 -17.56
C PRO A 594 18.06 -21.65 -18.97
N SER A 595 17.87 -22.96 -19.08
CA SER A 595 17.73 -23.67 -20.35
C SER A 595 16.51 -23.25 -21.17
N VAL A 596 15.42 -22.85 -20.51
CA VAL A 596 14.22 -22.31 -21.19
C VAL A 596 14.49 -20.90 -21.71
N ILE A 597 15.27 -20.10 -21.00
CA ILE A 597 15.68 -18.76 -21.48
C ILE A 597 16.55 -18.91 -22.73
N ARG A 598 17.55 -19.80 -22.70
CA ARG A 598 18.43 -20.08 -23.85
C ARG A 598 17.68 -20.65 -25.06
N SER A 599 16.70 -21.53 -24.84
CA SER A 599 15.87 -22.07 -25.93
C SER A 599 14.99 -21.00 -26.58
N ARG A 600 14.46 -20.05 -25.79
CA ARG A 600 13.73 -18.88 -26.29
C ARG A 600 14.63 -17.94 -27.09
N VAL A 601 15.89 -17.72 -26.68
CA VAL A 601 16.86 -16.99 -27.49
C VAL A 601 17.09 -17.69 -28.82
N THR A 602 17.33 -19.00 -28.80
CA THR A 602 17.54 -19.81 -30.02
C THR A 602 16.37 -19.66 -30.99
N GLU A 603 15.13 -19.71 -30.50
CA GLU A 603 13.94 -19.47 -31.32
C GLU A 603 13.91 -18.03 -31.87
N ALA A 604 14.23 -17.04 -31.05
CA ALA A 604 14.18 -15.63 -31.43
C ALA A 604 15.15 -15.29 -32.57
N ILE A 605 16.40 -15.72 -32.47
CA ILE A 605 17.44 -15.43 -33.47
C ILE A 605 17.44 -16.41 -34.65
N GLY A 606 16.92 -17.63 -34.45
CA GLY A 606 16.86 -18.67 -35.48
C GLY A 606 15.75 -18.46 -36.51
N TYR A 607 14.87 -17.47 -36.32
CA TYR A 607 13.81 -17.10 -37.24
C TYR A 607 13.97 -15.64 -37.68
N GLN A 608 13.39 -15.25 -38.81
CA GLN A 608 13.44 -13.87 -39.33
C GLN A 608 12.51 -12.91 -38.55
N ASN A 609 12.81 -12.72 -37.27
CA ASN A 609 12.07 -11.88 -36.34
C ASN A 609 12.50 -10.40 -36.40
N MET A 610 13.42 -10.03 -37.31
CA MET A 610 14.07 -8.72 -37.35
C MET A 610 14.80 -8.45 -36.02
N LEU A 611 15.78 -9.30 -35.73
CA LEU A 611 16.65 -9.17 -34.57
C LEU A 611 18.09 -9.25 -35.04
N MET A 612 18.94 -8.43 -34.42
CA MET A 612 20.39 -8.56 -34.49
C MET A 612 20.84 -9.56 -33.42
N ALA A 613 21.72 -10.49 -33.76
CA ALA A 613 22.23 -11.49 -32.83
C ALA A 613 23.74 -11.32 -32.64
N LEU A 614 24.20 -11.26 -31.39
CA LEU A 614 25.62 -11.38 -31.04
C LEU A 614 25.84 -12.67 -30.25
N LEU A 615 26.78 -13.51 -30.68
CA LEU A 615 27.15 -14.76 -30.00
C LEU A 615 28.51 -14.60 -29.33
N VAL A 616 28.54 -14.67 -28.01
CA VAL A 616 29.78 -14.61 -27.19
C VAL A 616 30.24 -16.03 -26.90
N ARG A 617 31.49 -16.38 -27.24
CA ARG A 617 32.13 -17.65 -26.91
C ARG A 617 33.55 -17.43 -26.44
N ASN A 618 33.94 -18.10 -25.35
CA ASN A 618 35.29 -18.04 -24.78
C ASN A 618 35.80 -16.60 -24.59
N GLY A 619 34.91 -15.68 -24.22
CA GLY A 619 35.27 -14.28 -24.00
C GLY A 619 35.45 -13.44 -25.27
N GLU A 620 34.94 -13.87 -26.42
CA GLU A 620 34.96 -13.11 -27.69
C GLU A 620 33.59 -13.14 -28.38
N VAL A 621 33.26 -12.09 -29.14
CA VAL A 621 32.08 -12.10 -30.02
C VAL A 621 32.46 -12.79 -31.33
N ILE A 622 31.94 -13.98 -31.59
CA ILE A 622 32.31 -14.79 -32.77
C ILE A 622 31.33 -14.70 -33.93
N THR A 623 30.15 -14.13 -33.71
CA THR A 623 29.13 -13.90 -34.75
C THR A 623 28.33 -12.65 -34.43
N GLY A 624 28.13 -11.82 -35.45
CA GLY A 624 27.23 -10.67 -35.43
C GLY A 624 26.43 -10.61 -36.73
N GLU A 625 25.12 -10.88 -36.66
CA GLU A 625 24.25 -11.00 -37.84
C GLU A 625 22.88 -10.35 -37.59
N GLY A 626 22.13 -10.02 -38.65
CA GLY A 626 20.73 -9.59 -38.59
C GLY A 626 20.44 -8.10 -38.31
N GLY A 627 21.48 -7.28 -38.09
CA GLY A 627 21.39 -5.82 -37.93
C GLY A 627 22.20 -5.05 -38.99
N GLU A 628 22.08 -3.72 -38.99
CA GLU A 628 22.92 -2.86 -39.84
C GLU A 628 24.38 -2.83 -39.34
N ASP A 629 25.35 -2.73 -40.25
CA ASP A 629 26.78 -2.80 -39.94
C ASP A 629 27.25 -1.81 -38.87
N TRP A 630 26.67 -0.61 -38.83
CA TRP A 630 27.03 0.38 -37.81
C TRP A 630 26.49 -0.01 -36.43
N GLN A 631 25.30 -0.62 -36.35
CA GLN A 631 24.66 -1.02 -35.11
C GLN A 631 25.39 -2.21 -34.49
N ILE A 632 25.77 -3.19 -35.32
CA ILE A 632 26.61 -4.33 -34.92
C ILE A 632 27.95 -3.81 -34.36
N ARG A 633 28.66 -2.96 -35.12
CA ARG A 633 29.95 -2.41 -34.70
C ARG A 633 29.86 -1.58 -33.42
N ALA A 634 28.84 -0.74 -33.28
CA ALA A 634 28.64 0.05 -32.07
C ALA A 634 28.36 -0.83 -30.84
N THR A 635 27.52 -1.85 -31.00
CA THR A 635 27.17 -2.77 -29.90
C THR A 635 28.36 -3.63 -29.49
N MET A 636 29.14 -4.14 -30.45
CA MET A 636 30.41 -4.82 -30.17
C MET A 636 31.44 -3.89 -29.53
N GLY A 637 31.49 -2.62 -29.98
CA GLY A 637 32.37 -1.59 -29.43
C GLY A 637 32.17 -1.38 -27.93
N MET A 638 30.91 -1.34 -27.47
CA MET A 638 30.57 -1.23 -26.04
C MET A 638 31.07 -2.41 -25.18
N MET A 639 31.41 -3.55 -25.79
CA MET A 639 31.85 -4.76 -25.09
C MET A 639 33.35 -5.03 -25.22
N ASN A 640 34.07 -4.28 -26.05
CA ASN A 640 35.41 -4.66 -26.53
C ASN A 640 36.43 -4.92 -25.40
N GLU A 641 36.46 -4.08 -24.36
CA GLU A 641 37.38 -4.25 -23.23
C GLU A 641 36.93 -5.32 -22.20
N THR A 642 35.64 -5.66 -22.19
CA THR A 642 35.01 -6.40 -21.09
C THR A 642 34.52 -7.80 -21.51
N VAL A 643 34.38 -8.07 -22.80
CA VAL A 643 33.85 -9.34 -23.34
C VAL A 643 34.61 -10.57 -22.85
N ARG A 644 35.92 -10.47 -22.65
CA ARG A 644 36.77 -11.55 -22.08
C ARG A 644 36.35 -12.00 -20.67
N HIS A 645 35.61 -11.16 -19.97
CA HIS A 645 35.11 -11.44 -18.62
C HIS A 645 33.70 -12.05 -18.64
N LEU A 646 33.00 -12.03 -19.77
CA LEU A 646 31.65 -12.56 -19.88
C LEU A 646 31.65 -14.09 -20.10
N PRO A 647 30.60 -14.79 -19.64
CA PRO A 647 30.38 -16.19 -20.00
C PRO A 647 29.89 -16.32 -21.44
N ASP A 648 29.82 -17.56 -21.92
CA ASP A 648 29.19 -17.87 -23.21
C ASP A 648 27.69 -17.50 -23.17
N MET A 649 27.26 -16.70 -24.13
CA MET A 649 25.88 -16.20 -24.20
C MET A 649 25.45 -15.86 -25.62
N ASP A 650 24.14 -15.95 -25.86
CA ASP A 650 23.49 -15.52 -27.11
C ASP A 650 22.62 -14.30 -26.80
N LEU A 651 22.81 -13.22 -27.54
CA LEU A 651 22.22 -11.91 -27.26
C LEU A 651 21.33 -11.45 -28.42
N PRO A 652 19.99 -11.50 -28.30
CA PRO A 652 19.06 -11.01 -29.32
C PRO A 652 18.71 -9.53 -29.09
N PHE A 653 19.16 -8.66 -29.98
CA PHE A 653 18.88 -7.23 -29.98
C PHE A 653 17.76 -6.88 -30.97
N ASN A 654 16.79 -6.11 -30.51
CA ASN A 654 15.76 -5.52 -31.34
C ASN A 654 16.37 -4.45 -32.25
N VAL A 655 16.08 -4.53 -33.57
CA VAL A 655 16.49 -3.52 -34.55
C VAL A 655 15.40 -2.50 -34.84
N HIS A 656 14.17 -2.73 -34.38
CA HIS A 656 13.09 -1.75 -34.49
C HIS A 656 13.13 -0.75 -33.34
N ASP A 657 12.49 0.40 -33.55
CA ASP A 657 12.26 1.40 -32.50
C ASP A 657 11.30 0.83 -31.44
N GLU A 658 10.26 0.12 -31.87
CA GLU A 658 9.18 -0.39 -31.03
C GLU A 658 9.57 -1.66 -30.22
N PRO A 659 9.22 -1.74 -28.92
CA PRO A 659 9.54 -2.88 -28.06
C PRO A 659 8.72 -4.14 -28.38
N ARG A 660 9.10 -5.29 -27.79
CA ARG A 660 8.81 -6.62 -28.33
C ARG A 660 8.12 -7.58 -27.38
N VAL A 661 8.29 -7.43 -26.06
CA VAL A 661 7.93 -8.47 -25.09
C VAL A 661 6.81 -7.96 -24.19
N ILE A 662 5.66 -8.61 -24.22
CA ILE A 662 4.50 -8.26 -23.40
C ILE A 662 4.04 -9.51 -22.68
N LEU A 663 3.58 -9.41 -21.43
CA LEU A 663 3.02 -10.56 -20.71
C LEU A 663 1.64 -10.20 -20.16
N PRO A 664 0.71 -11.16 -20.06
CA PRO A 664 -0.46 -10.99 -19.20
C PRO A 664 -0.04 -10.65 -17.77
N SER A 665 -0.75 -9.73 -17.12
CA SER A 665 -0.40 -9.21 -15.79
C SER A 665 -0.32 -10.29 -14.71
N ASP A 666 -1.24 -11.26 -14.71
CA ASP A 666 -1.25 -12.40 -13.80
C ASP A 666 -0.03 -13.30 -13.99
N HIS A 667 0.36 -13.56 -15.25
CA HIS A 667 1.56 -14.31 -15.57
C HIS A 667 2.83 -13.56 -15.11
N LEU A 668 2.93 -12.26 -15.40
CA LEU A 668 4.06 -11.44 -14.94
C LEU A 668 4.17 -11.43 -13.40
N ALA A 669 3.05 -11.20 -12.71
CA ALA A 669 2.99 -11.21 -11.25
C ALA A 669 3.41 -12.58 -10.67
N HIS A 670 2.99 -13.67 -11.31
CA HIS A 670 3.38 -15.02 -10.92
C HIS A 670 4.90 -15.24 -11.04
N LEU A 671 5.51 -14.83 -12.17
CA LEU A 671 6.96 -14.91 -12.37
C LEU A 671 7.70 -14.07 -11.33
N VAL A 672 7.29 -12.82 -11.12
CA VAL A 672 7.90 -11.94 -10.10
C VAL A 672 7.79 -12.54 -8.70
N ASN A 673 6.66 -13.15 -8.35
CA ASN A 673 6.48 -13.82 -7.07
C ASN A 673 7.42 -15.02 -6.91
N ILE A 674 7.58 -15.88 -7.92
CA ILE A 674 8.55 -16.99 -7.88
C ILE A 674 9.97 -16.48 -7.71
N ALA A 675 10.35 -15.43 -8.44
CA ALA A 675 11.67 -14.82 -8.34
C ALA A 675 11.95 -14.34 -6.91
N LYS A 676 11.06 -13.50 -6.35
CA LYS A 676 11.22 -12.90 -5.02
C LYS A 676 11.07 -13.86 -3.85
N SER A 677 10.19 -14.87 -3.96
CA SER A 677 9.87 -15.77 -2.83
C SER A 677 10.67 -17.06 -2.81
N LYS A 678 11.23 -17.48 -3.94
CA LYS A 678 11.91 -18.77 -4.07
C LYS A 678 13.34 -18.64 -4.58
N ARG A 679 13.52 -18.09 -5.78
CA ARG A 679 14.80 -18.20 -6.53
C ARG A 679 15.87 -17.24 -6.00
N MET A 680 15.53 -15.96 -5.84
CA MET A 680 16.47 -14.98 -5.31
C MET A 680 16.84 -15.25 -3.84
N PRO A 681 15.89 -15.59 -2.93
CA PRO A 681 16.25 -15.98 -1.57
C PRO A 681 17.15 -17.22 -1.49
N ALA A 682 16.95 -18.22 -2.37
CA ALA A 682 17.84 -19.37 -2.45
C ALA A 682 19.27 -18.97 -2.83
N ALA A 683 19.41 -18.10 -3.84
CA ALA A 683 20.71 -17.57 -4.24
C ALA A 683 21.36 -16.70 -3.15
N PHE A 684 20.56 -15.96 -2.37
CA PHE A 684 21.03 -15.11 -1.27
C PHE A 684 21.41 -15.91 -0.01
N ALA A 685 20.77 -17.05 0.22
CA ALA A 685 21.09 -17.93 1.34
C ALA A 685 22.48 -18.58 1.21
N ASN A 686 23.05 -18.64 0.00
CA ASN A 686 24.41 -19.09 -0.22
C ASN A 686 25.42 -18.06 0.29
N LYS A 687 26.09 -18.38 1.40
CA LYS A 687 27.10 -17.52 2.03
C LYS A 687 28.44 -17.51 1.32
N HIS A 688 28.72 -18.53 0.52
CA HIS A 688 30.00 -18.71 -0.19
C HIS A 688 29.74 -19.01 -1.66
N PRO A 689 29.12 -18.08 -2.40
CA PRO A 689 28.92 -18.25 -3.82
C PRO A 689 30.27 -18.30 -4.56
N LEU A 690 30.31 -19.10 -5.63
CA LEU A 690 31.51 -19.21 -6.48
C LEU A 690 31.64 -17.97 -7.37
N ASN A 691 32.78 -17.28 -7.30
CA ASN A 691 33.07 -16.10 -8.14
C ASN A 691 33.52 -16.49 -9.56
N GLU A 692 32.82 -17.41 -10.19
CA GLU A 692 33.12 -17.89 -11.54
C GLU A 692 31.84 -18.30 -12.25
N PHE A 693 31.79 -18.09 -13.55
CA PHE A 693 30.69 -18.58 -14.38
C PHE A 693 30.92 -20.05 -14.75
N SER A 694 29.84 -20.78 -14.98
CA SER A 694 29.94 -22.16 -15.45
C SER A 694 30.54 -22.23 -16.87
N ALA A 695 31.08 -23.40 -17.22
CA ALA A 695 31.41 -23.70 -18.61
C ALA A 695 30.17 -23.64 -19.51
N ARG A 696 30.38 -23.51 -20.82
CA ARG A 696 29.30 -23.42 -21.82
C ARG A 696 28.23 -24.50 -21.60
N PRO A 697 26.95 -24.11 -21.46
CA PRO A 697 25.84 -25.08 -21.36
C PRO A 697 25.78 -26.01 -22.57
N LYS A 698 25.38 -27.27 -22.37
CA LYS A 698 25.34 -28.30 -23.42
C LYS A 698 24.32 -28.00 -24.53
N ASP A 699 23.28 -27.24 -24.19
CA ASP A 699 22.22 -26.80 -25.09
C ASP A 699 22.55 -25.52 -25.87
N MET A 700 23.72 -24.91 -25.62
CA MET A 700 24.21 -23.74 -26.36
C MET A 700 25.12 -24.18 -27.52
N SER A 701 24.94 -23.54 -28.68
CA SER A 701 25.72 -23.86 -29.90
C SER A 701 27.20 -23.49 -29.74
N ASP A 702 28.06 -24.01 -30.63
CA ASP A 702 29.45 -23.56 -30.75
C ASP A 702 29.60 -22.15 -31.34
N GLY A 703 28.47 -21.54 -31.72
CA GLY A 703 28.33 -20.20 -32.26
C GLY A 703 28.97 -20.00 -33.62
N LYS A 704 29.30 -21.06 -34.38
CA LYS A 704 29.75 -20.92 -35.78
C LYS A 704 28.63 -20.49 -36.72
N ARG A 705 27.39 -20.85 -36.39
CA ARG A 705 26.16 -20.50 -37.12
C ARG A 705 25.00 -20.40 -36.16
N ILE A 706 24.06 -19.52 -36.47
CA ILE A 706 22.76 -19.48 -35.81
C ILE A 706 21.92 -20.66 -36.31
N LYS A 707 21.33 -21.41 -35.38
CA LYS A 707 20.47 -22.54 -35.72
C LYS A 707 19.14 -22.02 -36.25
N GLU A 708 18.85 -22.29 -37.52
CA GLU A 708 17.55 -21.98 -38.11
C GLU A 708 16.42 -22.75 -37.44
N VAL A 709 15.30 -22.06 -37.21
CA VAL A 709 14.05 -22.66 -36.73
C VAL A 709 12.93 -22.39 -37.73
N LYS A 710 11.93 -23.28 -37.79
CA LYS A 710 10.83 -23.20 -38.76
C LYS A 710 9.61 -22.41 -38.28
N THR A 711 9.54 -22.13 -36.98
CA THR A 711 8.37 -21.54 -36.32
C THR A 711 8.82 -20.46 -35.34
N THR A 712 7.98 -19.44 -35.13
CA THR A 712 8.20 -18.35 -34.19
C THR A 712 6.91 -18.01 -33.46
N ARG A 713 7.02 -17.54 -32.21
CA ARG A 713 5.90 -16.97 -31.43
C ARG A 713 5.74 -15.45 -31.59
N PHE A 714 6.57 -14.80 -32.39
CA PHE A 714 6.43 -13.38 -32.68
C PHE A 714 5.32 -13.13 -33.71
N ASN A 715 4.34 -12.31 -33.33
CA ASN A 715 3.24 -11.90 -34.18
C ASN A 715 3.47 -10.47 -34.70
N LYS A 716 3.09 -10.17 -35.94
CA LYS A 716 3.31 -8.87 -36.60
C LYS A 716 1.99 -8.11 -36.77
N PHE A 717 1.88 -6.91 -36.22
CA PHE A 717 0.69 -6.07 -36.25
C PHE A 717 0.99 -4.60 -36.64
N ALA A 718 1.96 -4.39 -37.53
CA ALA A 718 2.29 -3.05 -38.03
C ALA A 718 1.05 -2.29 -38.53
N HIS A 719 0.99 -0.99 -38.24
CA HIS A 719 -0.10 -0.08 -38.64
C HIS A 719 -1.49 -0.43 -38.10
N GLN A 720 -1.57 -1.16 -36.97
CA GLN A 720 -2.82 -1.50 -36.29
C GLN A 720 -2.86 -0.89 -34.88
N HIS A 721 -4.06 -0.81 -34.31
CA HIS A 721 -4.25 -0.36 -32.92
C HIS A 721 -3.68 -1.36 -31.93
N THR A 722 -2.82 -0.87 -31.03
CA THR A 722 -1.99 -1.72 -30.16
C THR A 722 -2.32 -1.58 -28.68
N TRP A 723 -3.24 -0.70 -28.29
CA TRP A 723 -3.56 -0.44 -26.88
C TRP A 723 -3.87 -1.73 -26.09
N SER A 724 -4.76 -2.58 -26.61
CA SER A 724 -5.17 -3.84 -25.96
C SER A 724 -4.00 -4.78 -25.68
N HIS A 725 -3.02 -4.85 -26.58
CA HIS A 725 -1.80 -5.61 -26.36
C HIS A 725 -0.89 -4.87 -25.36
N SER A 726 -0.64 -3.59 -25.58
CA SER A 726 0.28 -2.78 -24.79
C SER A 726 -0.11 -2.70 -23.32
N ARG A 727 -1.40 -2.66 -22.98
CA ARG A 727 -1.87 -2.64 -21.58
C ARG A 727 -1.89 -4.01 -20.90
N ALA A 728 -1.53 -5.11 -21.57
CA ALA A 728 -1.77 -6.47 -21.04
C ALA A 728 -0.99 -6.78 -19.75
N SER A 729 0.19 -6.18 -19.57
CA SER A 729 1.00 -6.35 -18.36
C SER A 729 0.51 -5.50 -17.18
N CYS A 730 -0.37 -4.52 -17.42
CA CYS A 730 -0.88 -3.64 -16.37
C CYS A 730 -1.74 -4.41 -15.36
N PRO A 731 -1.64 -4.09 -14.05
CA PRO A 731 -2.48 -4.70 -13.01
C PRO A 731 -3.98 -4.61 -13.34
N PRO A 732 -4.79 -5.65 -13.10
CA PRO A 732 -6.22 -5.64 -13.44
C PRO A 732 -7.03 -4.51 -12.78
N ASP A 733 -6.56 -4.00 -11.65
CA ASP A 733 -7.11 -2.89 -10.88
C ASP A 733 -6.59 -1.51 -11.31
N SER A 734 -5.67 -1.45 -12.26
CA SER A 734 -5.15 -0.19 -12.79
C SER A 734 -6.17 0.51 -13.70
N PRO A 735 -6.13 1.86 -13.78
CA PRO A 735 -7.00 2.63 -14.68
C PRO A 735 -6.95 2.17 -16.14
N ALA A 736 -5.77 1.78 -16.64
CA ALA A 736 -5.61 1.28 -18.00
C ALA A 736 -6.37 -0.03 -18.25
N ARG A 737 -6.67 -0.83 -17.22
CA ARG A 737 -7.36 -2.13 -17.31
C ARG A 737 -8.86 -2.06 -17.08
N ASP A 738 -9.43 -0.85 -16.98
CA ASP A 738 -10.87 -0.66 -16.91
C ASP A 738 -11.61 -1.34 -18.06
N PHE A 739 -12.67 -2.06 -17.71
CA PHE A 739 -13.48 -2.85 -18.64
C PHE A 739 -14.45 -1.98 -19.42
N GLU A 740 -15.04 -0.98 -18.76
CA GLU A 740 -15.97 -0.03 -19.38
C GLU A 740 -15.22 1.06 -20.14
N GLU A 741 -13.89 1.10 -20.03
CA GLU A 741 -13.04 1.97 -20.83
C GLU A 741 -13.33 3.48 -20.63
N ASN A 742 -13.84 3.82 -19.44
CA ASN A 742 -14.28 5.16 -19.02
C ASN A 742 -13.41 5.77 -17.92
N SER A 743 -12.44 5.01 -17.41
CA SER A 743 -11.52 5.47 -16.37
C SER A 743 -10.69 6.66 -16.82
N ARG A 744 -10.54 7.62 -15.91
CA ARG A 744 -9.67 8.78 -16.08
C ARG A 744 -8.21 8.40 -15.79
N ASP A 745 -7.30 9.21 -16.31
CA ASP A 745 -5.90 9.13 -15.92
C ASP A 745 -5.74 9.35 -14.41
N ASN A 746 -4.90 8.55 -13.77
CA ASN A 746 -4.48 8.71 -12.39
C ASN A 746 -3.36 9.76 -12.28
N ILE A 747 -3.75 11.01 -12.47
CA ILE A 747 -2.84 12.16 -12.49
C ILE A 747 -2.22 12.39 -11.11
N THR A 748 -2.93 12.00 -10.04
CA THR A 748 -2.43 12.07 -8.64
C THR A 748 -1.08 11.37 -8.48
N ALA A 749 -0.85 10.28 -9.22
CA ALA A 749 0.37 9.51 -9.12
C ALA A 749 1.62 10.26 -9.61
N TYR A 750 1.47 11.30 -10.44
CA TYR A 750 2.62 11.92 -11.11
C TYR A 750 2.60 13.43 -11.30
N ALA A 751 1.48 14.14 -11.10
CA ALA A 751 1.39 15.58 -11.32
C ALA A 751 1.05 16.38 -10.07
N PHE A 752 1.53 17.62 -10.04
CA PHE A 752 1.49 18.53 -8.89
C PHE A 752 1.07 19.95 -9.33
N GLY A 753 0.22 20.58 -8.52
CA GLY A 753 -0.25 21.95 -8.71
C GLY A 753 -1.34 22.11 -9.75
N ASP A 754 -1.86 23.34 -9.86
CA ASP A 754 -3.05 23.69 -10.66
C ASP A 754 -2.87 23.40 -12.18
N LEU A 755 -1.62 23.40 -12.67
CA LEU A 755 -1.26 23.10 -14.06
C LEU A 755 -0.77 21.66 -14.29
N GLY A 756 -0.57 20.86 -13.24
CA GLY A 756 -0.14 19.47 -13.34
C GLY A 756 1.33 19.28 -13.73
N PHE A 757 2.26 19.96 -13.05
CA PHE A 757 3.70 19.76 -13.22
C PHE A 757 4.11 18.34 -12.83
N VAL A 758 4.90 17.66 -13.67
CA VAL A 758 5.31 16.27 -13.43
C VAL A 758 6.31 16.19 -12.28
N TYR A 759 5.91 15.68 -11.12
CA TYR A 759 6.81 15.47 -9.97
C TYR A 759 7.40 14.06 -9.91
N ASN A 760 6.70 13.06 -10.46
CA ASN A 760 7.13 11.66 -10.46
C ASN A 760 7.16 11.11 -11.89
N HIS A 761 8.33 11.16 -12.52
CA HIS A 761 8.52 10.72 -13.90
C HIS A 761 8.30 9.22 -14.11
N THR A 762 8.63 8.38 -13.11
CA THR A 762 8.39 6.93 -13.20
C THR A 762 6.90 6.62 -13.28
N ALA A 763 6.08 7.28 -12.45
CA ALA A 763 4.63 7.13 -12.52
C ALA A 763 4.00 7.77 -13.77
N PHE A 764 4.57 8.89 -14.26
CA PHE A 764 4.13 9.55 -15.50
C PHE A 764 4.36 8.67 -16.73
N SER A 765 5.53 8.04 -16.84
CA SER A 765 5.87 7.12 -17.93
C SER A 765 5.16 5.77 -17.83
N ASP A 766 4.48 5.49 -16.71
CA ASP A 766 3.71 4.27 -16.55
C ASP A 766 2.32 4.38 -17.17
N ILE A 767 2.14 3.70 -18.31
CA ILE A 767 0.90 3.73 -19.07
C ILE A 767 -0.29 3.13 -18.31
N CYS A 768 -0.03 2.34 -17.26
CA CYS A 768 -1.08 1.79 -16.42
C CYS A 768 -1.86 2.89 -15.67
N ASN A 769 -1.25 4.07 -15.47
CA ASN A 769 -1.90 5.24 -14.90
C ASN A 769 -2.67 6.09 -15.93
N SER A 770 -2.45 5.90 -17.23
CA SER A 770 -2.88 6.86 -18.26
C SER A 770 -3.68 6.20 -19.40
N PRO A 771 -4.92 5.71 -19.14
CA PRO A 771 -5.80 5.14 -20.17
C PRO A 771 -6.05 6.06 -21.37
N SER A 772 -5.97 7.38 -21.20
CA SER A 772 -6.17 8.34 -22.30
C SER A 772 -5.18 8.16 -23.45
N LEU A 773 -3.99 7.59 -23.19
CA LEU A 773 -2.95 7.39 -24.20
C LEU A 773 -3.40 6.54 -25.37
N ARG A 774 -4.41 5.68 -25.19
CA ARG A 774 -5.01 4.89 -26.29
C ARG A 774 -5.47 5.76 -27.47
N GLU A 775 -5.90 6.98 -27.19
CA GLU A 775 -6.46 7.94 -28.16
C GLU A 775 -5.56 9.16 -28.38
N THR A 776 -4.49 9.33 -27.61
CA THR A 776 -3.66 10.55 -27.65
C THR A 776 -2.20 10.31 -27.99
N TYR A 777 -1.82 9.06 -28.28
CA TYR A 777 -0.43 8.70 -28.53
C TYR A 777 -0.29 7.74 -29.72
N GLY A 778 0.50 8.14 -30.73
CA GLY A 778 0.54 7.45 -32.03
C GLY A 778 1.04 6.00 -31.99
N PHE A 779 1.90 5.63 -31.02
CA PHE A 779 2.32 4.25 -30.81
C PHE A 779 1.16 3.31 -30.50
N PHE A 780 0.13 3.80 -29.78
CA PHE A 780 -1.05 2.99 -29.43
C PHE A 780 -2.12 3.01 -30.53
N ASP A 781 -2.19 4.11 -31.30
CA ASP A 781 -3.08 4.18 -32.46
C ASP A 781 -2.59 3.26 -33.59
N ARG A 782 -1.38 3.47 -34.12
CA ARG A 782 -0.81 2.69 -35.22
C ARG A 782 0.72 2.88 -35.28
N PRO A 783 1.56 2.04 -34.68
CA PRO A 783 3.01 2.15 -34.82
C PRO A 783 3.49 1.67 -36.20
N ASN A 784 4.71 2.04 -36.63
CA ASN A 784 5.25 1.62 -37.94
C ASN A 784 5.64 0.15 -37.93
N ALA A 785 6.23 -0.32 -36.83
CA ALA A 785 6.43 -1.74 -36.57
C ALA A 785 5.78 -2.13 -35.24
N PHE A 786 5.21 -3.32 -35.19
CA PHE A 786 4.73 -3.89 -33.93
C PHE A 786 4.80 -5.40 -34.03
N ASN A 787 5.99 -5.95 -33.81
CA ASN A 787 6.12 -7.40 -33.72
C ASN A 787 6.38 -7.81 -32.29
N ILE A 788 5.44 -8.53 -31.70
CA ILE A 788 5.44 -8.81 -30.27
C ILE A 788 5.38 -10.31 -30.00
N VAL A 789 5.87 -10.69 -28.83
CA VAL A 789 5.70 -12.02 -28.26
C VAL A 789 5.00 -11.90 -26.90
N GLN A 790 4.11 -12.84 -26.60
CA GLN A 790 3.30 -12.86 -25.37
C GLN A 790 3.85 -13.79 -24.28
N ASP A 791 5.13 -14.14 -24.39
CA ASP A 791 5.91 -14.96 -23.48
C ASP A 791 7.19 -14.20 -23.09
N LEU A 792 7.77 -14.52 -21.93
CA LEU A 792 9.00 -13.87 -21.46
C LEU A 792 10.23 -14.29 -22.29
N PHE A 793 10.52 -13.55 -23.36
CA PHE A 793 11.74 -13.68 -24.15
C PHE A 793 12.76 -12.61 -23.73
N PRO A 794 14.06 -12.93 -23.64
CA PRO A 794 15.09 -11.97 -23.24
C PRO A 794 15.55 -11.11 -24.44
N ILE A 795 14.66 -10.25 -24.95
CA ILE A 795 14.98 -9.36 -26.08
C ILE A 795 15.56 -8.04 -25.57
N PHE A 796 16.70 -7.63 -26.12
CA PHE A 796 17.39 -6.39 -25.77
C PHE A 796 16.91 -5.25 -26.67
N SER A 797 16.29 -4.21 -26.08
CA SER A 797 15.75 -3.06 -26.82
C SER A 797 16.37 -1.75 -26.33
N GLN A 798 16.46 -0.76 -27.21
CA GLN A 798 17.10 0.53 -26.89
C GLN A 798 16.25 1.39 -25.94
N SER A 799 14.92 1.21 -26.01
CA SER A 799 13.96 1.76 -25.07
C SER A 799 12.71 0.87 -25.02
N LYS A 800 11.82 1.14 -24.06
CA LYS A 800 10.52 0.46 -23.97
C LYS A 800 9.47 1.30 -23.25
N ILE A 801 8.22 0.86 -23.34
CA ILE A 801 7.10 1.38 -22.55
C ILE A 801 7.00 0.57 -21.25
N SER A 802 6.49 1.16 -20.16
CA SER A 802 6.47 0.56 -18.81
C SER A 802 5.91 -0.86 -18.74
N SER A 803 4.92 -1.18 -19.58
CA SER A 803 4.27 -2.48 -19.63
C SER A 803 5.06 -3.55 -20.41
N PHE A 804 6.17 -3.22 -21.05
CA PHE A 804 6.98 -4.13 -21.86
C PHE A 804 8.17 -4.70 -21.07
N GLN A 805 8.46 -5.97 -21.33
CA GLN A 805 9.43 -6.80 -20.61
C GLN A 805 10.75 -6.97 -21.36
N ASP A 806 10.96 -6.16 -22.40
CA ASP A 806 12.27 -6.00 -23.04
C ASP A 806 13.34 -5.60 -22.01
N ILE A 807 14.56 -6.06 -22.25
CA ILE A 807 15.75 -5.71 -21.48
C ILE A 807 16.34 -4.45 -22.12
N ILE A 808 16.26 -3.31 -21.44
CA ILE A 808 16.87 -2.08 -21.94
C ILE A 808 18.39 -2.21 -21.89
N TYR A 809 19.05 -1.78 -22.96
CA TYR A 809 20.51 -1.61 -23.02
C TYR A 809 20.89 -0.21 -23.55
N PRO A 810 22.12 0.27 -23.29
CA PRO A 810 22.56 1.57 -23.78
C PRO A 810 22.50 1.65 -25.31
N SER A 811 21.86 2.70 -25.82
CA SER A 811 21.56 2.78 -27.25
C SER A 811 22.85 2.93 -28.08
N PRO A 812 23.08 2.05 -29.09
CA PRO A 812 24.19 2.21 -30.02
C PRO A 812 24.08 3.49 -30.86
N TRP A 813 22.90 4.10 -30.95
CA TRP A 813 22.69 5.39 -31.62
C TRP A 813 23.49 6.52 -30.96
N TYR A 814 23.44 6.61 -29.63
CA TYR A 814 24.19 7.61 -28.87
C TYR A 814 25.68 7.27 -28.83
N TRP A 815 26.03 6.00 -28.59
CA TRP A 815 27.44 5.58 -28.49
C TRP A 815 28.21 5.82 -29.79
N ALA A 816 27.57 5.57 -30.94
CA ALA A 816 28.14 5.81 -32.27
C ALA A 816 28.12 7.28 -32.70
N GLY A 817 27.58 8.20 -31.87
CA GLY A 817 27.52 9.62 -32.19
C GLY A 817 26.68 9.93 -33.43
N LYS A 818 25.57 9.22 -33.65
CA LYS A 818 24.70 9.45 -34.82
C LYS A 818 24.09 10.84 -34.86
N VAL A 819 23.96 11.46 -33.69
CA VAL A 819 23.56 12.84 -33.49
C VAL A 819 24.56 13.45 -32.52
N ASP A 820 25.51 14.22 -33.04
CA ASP A 820 26.58 14.80 -32.24
C ASP A 820 26.28 16.23 -31.79
N TYR A 821 26.97 16.66 -30.73
CA TYR A 821 26.97 18.04 -30.24
C TYR A 821 28.26 18.75 -30.68
N ASP A 822 28.11 19.80 -31.47
CA ASP A 822 29.22 20.66 -31.90
C ASP A 822 29.22 21.97 -31.11
N SER A 823 30.14 22.06 -30.14
CA SER A 823 30.29 23.24 -29.30
C SER A 823 30.64 24.53 -30.06
N HIS A 824 31.18 24.44 -31.29
CA HIS A 824 31.52 25.62 -32.10
C HIS A 824 30.31 26.30 -32.72
N LYS A 825 29.20 25.58 -32.87
CA LYS A 825 27.93 26.11 -33.39
C LYS A 825 26.95 26.52 -32.28
N ASP A 826 27.22 26.13 -31.03
CA ASP A 826 26.47 26.58 -29.87
C ASP A 826 26.91 27.98 -29.41
N MET A 827 26.13 28.61 -28.54
CA MET A 827 26.39 29.92 -27.97
C MET A 827 26.15 29.95 -26.47
N SER A 828 26.62 31.01 -25.81
CA SER A 828 26.38 31.19 -24.37
C SER A 828 24.91 31.47 -24.08
N TRP A 829 24.46 31.14 -22.86
CA TRP A 829 23.06 31.30 -22.44
C TRP A 829 22.51 32.70 -22.70
N GLU A 830 23.33 33.73 -22.47
CA GLU A 830 22.94 35.14 -22.58
C GLU A 830 22.64 35.57 -24.02
N LYS A 831 23.22 34.88 -25.00
CA LYS A 831 23.03 35.16 -26.44
C LYS A 831 21.83 34.44 -27.04
N LYS A 832 21.25 33.48 -26.32
CA LYS A 832 20.13 32.66 -26.79
C LYS A 832 18.80 33.39 -26.67
N THR A 833 17.88 33.07 -27.56
CA THR A 833 16.52 33.61 -27.57
C THR A 833 15.66 32.99 -26.45
N ASN A 834 14.87 33.80 -25.75
CA ASN A 834 13.91 33.39 -24.71
C ASN A 834 12.66 32.69 -25.31
N GLN A 835 12.86 31.62 -26.06
CA GLN A 835 11.80 30.91 -26.77
C GLN A 835 11.96 29.40 -26.60
N MET A 836 10.82 28.69 -26.55
CA MET A 836 10.77 27.24 -26.71
C MET A 836 10.84 26.88 -28.18
N TYR A 837 11.78 26.02 -28.54
CA TYR A 837 12.02 25.64 -29.92
C TYR A 837 11.88 24.14 -30.16
N TRP A 838 11.27 23.80 -31.29
CA TRP A 838 11.29 22.45 -31.85
C TRP A 838 11.10 22.44 -33.36
N ARG A 839 11.88 21.59 -34.04
CA ARG A 839 11.65 21.13 -35.40
C ARG A 839 11.77 19.61 -35.43
N GLY A 840 10.91 18.97 -36.21
CA GLY A 840 10.95 17.53 -36.41
C GLY A 840 9.90 17.03 -37.39
N SER A 841 9.94 15.73 -37.65
CA SER A 841 8.99 15.06 -38.54
C SER A 841 7.73 14.61 -37.79
N THR A 842 6.66 14.32 -38.53
CA THR A 842 5.39 13.72 -38.05
C THR A 842 5.54 12.25 -37.60
N THR A 843 6.70 11.84 -37.12
CA THR A 843 6.93 10.47 -36.63
C THR A 843 6.23 10.21 -35.29
N GLY A 844 6.13 8.93 -34.91
CA GLY A 844 5.50 8.50 -33.66
C GLY A 844 4.15 7.82 -33.82
N GLY A 845 3.71 7.63 -35.06
CA GLY A 845 2.62 6.76 -35.45
C GLY A 845 2.38 6.86 -36.96
N PHE A 846 1.91 5.78 -37.58
CA PHE A 846 1.46 5.73 -38.95
C PHE A 846 0.04 6.27 -39.08
N SER A 847 -0.16 7.36 -39.83
CA SER A 847 -1.50 7.94 -40.01
C SER A 847 -2.28 7.29 -41.15
N ARG A 848 -3.53 6.93 -40.88
CA ARG A 848 -4.52 6.49 -41.86
C ARG A 848 -5.89 7.06 -41.50
N ASN A 849 -6.66 7.44 -42.51
CA ASN A 849 -8.04 7.92 -42.37
C ASN A 849 -8.22 9.04 -41.33
N GLY A 850 -7.29 10.00 -41.30
CA GLY A 850 -7.31 11.14 -40.40
C GLY A 850 -6.77 10.90 -39.00
N GLY A 851 -6.18 9.72 -38.73
CA GLY A 851 -5.65 9.33 -37.41
C GLY A 851 -4.57 10.27 -36.83
N TRP A 852 -3.84 11.01 -37.68
CA TRP A 852 -2.83 11.98 -37.26
C TRP A 852 -3.35 13.01 -36.25
N ARG A 853 -4.65 13.31 -36.22
CA ARG A 853 -5.27 14.24 -35.25
C ARG A 853 -5.16 13.76 -33.79
N HIS A 854 -4.90 12.46 -33.61
CA HIS A 854 -4.80 11.77 -32.33
C HIS A 854 -3.35 11.49 -31.92
N GLN A 855 -2.38 11.66 -32.83
CA GLN A 855 -0.98 11.39 -32.57
C GLN A 855 -0.33 12.50 -31.72
N HIS A 856 0.58 12.12 -30.83
CA HIS A 856 1.07 13.00 -29.76
C HIS A 856 1.80 14.24 -30.31
N ARG A 857 2.68 14.13 -31.32
CA ARG A 857 3.39 15.28 -31.88
C ARG A 857 2.44 16.28 -32.52
N GLN A 858 1.48 15.80 -33.30
CA GLN A 858 0.48 16.62 -33.97
C GLN A 858 -0.39 17.35 -32.96
N ARG A 859 -0.77 16.67 -31.86
CA ARG A 859 -1.52 17.27 -30.76
C ARG A 859 -0.73 18.38 -30.08
N VAL A 860 0.56 18.16 -29.81
CA VAL A 860 1.45 19.15 -29.16
C VAL A 860 1.65 20.36 -30.05
N VAL A 861 2.05 20.17 -31.32
CA VAL A 861 2.26 21.26 -32.28
C VAL A 861 0.96 22.05 -32.46
N ARG A 862 -0.19 21.37 -32.63
CA ARG A 862 -1.50 22.03 -32.71
C ARG A 862 -1.83 22.83 -31.45
N LYS A 863 -1.58 22.28 -30.26
CA LYS A 863 -1.87 22.95 -28.99
C LYS A 863 -1.01 24.19 -28.79
N MET A 864 0.30 24.09 -29.05
CA MET A 864 1.23 25.21 -28.88
C MET A 864 0.97 26.36 -29.86
N SER A 865 0.40 26.07 -31.04
CA SER A 865 0.04 27.05 -32.07
C SER A 865 -1.41 27.54 -32.03
N ALA A 866 -2.26 26.96 -31.17
CA ALA A 866 -3.68 27.29 -31.15
C ALA A 866 -3.95 28.69 -30.53
N PRO A 867 -4.83 29.52 -31.13
CA PRO A 867 -5.14 30.87 -30.65
C PRO A 867 -6.19 30.88 -29.50
N ASP A 868 -6.17 29.88 -28.62
CA ASP A 868 -7.12 29.73 -27.51
C ASP A 868 -6.57 30.32 -26.18
N THR A 869 -7.26 30.04 -25.07
CA THR A 869 -6.81 30.43 -23.73
C THR A 869 -5.98 29.35 -23.05
N THR A 870 -5.08 29.76 -22.16
CA THR A 870 -4.23 28.86 -21.38
C THR A 870 -4.03 29.42 -19.98
N ARG A 871 -3.51 28.60 -19.07
CA ARG A 871 -3.32 28.98 -17.67
C ARG A 871 -1.85 29.32 -17.42
N ILE A 872 -1.64 30.36 -16.63
CA ILE A 872 -0.34 30.75 -16.07
C ILE A 872 -0.49 30.92 -14.56
N LEU A 873 0.63 31.06 -13.85
CA LEU A 873 0.64 31.43 -12.44
C LEU A 873 1.02 32.90 -12.28
N GLU A 874 0.24 33.63 -11.48
CA GLU A 874 0.47 35.03 -11.13
C GLU A 874 0.68 35.14 -9.62
N ASP A 875 1.67 35.91 -9.22
CA ASP A 875 1.89 36.26 -7.82
C ASP A 875 0.95 37.39 -7.40
N LYS A 876 0.04 37.08 -6.46
CA LYS A 876 -0.93 38.02 -5.90
C LYS A 876 -0.66 38.33 -4.43
N GLY A 877 0.57 38.14 -3.97
CA GLY A 877 0.96 38.51 -2.62
C GLY A 877 1.01 40.02 -2.40
N GLU A 878 0.79 40.47 -1.15
CA GLU A 878 0.90 41.88 -0.75
C GLU A 878 2.13 42.08 0.15
N ALA A 879 2.74 43.27 0.11
CA ALA A 879 3.72 43.75 1.10
C ALA A 879 4.86 42.77 1.48
N GLY A 880 5.47 42.10 0.50
CA GLY A 880 6.62 41.22 0.70
C GLY A 880 6.27 39.76 1.01
N GLU A 881 4.97 39.42 1.07
CA GLU A 881 4.49 38.04 1.00
C GLU A 881 4.23 37.68 -0.47
N HIS A 882 4.47 36.42 -0.83
CA HIS A 882 4.20 35.86 -2.15
C HIS A 882 2.96 34.95 -2.08
N LYS A 883 2.13 34.94 -3.12
CA LYS A 883 0.97 34.04 -3.24
C LYS A 883 0.65 33.71 -4.68
N TRP A 884 1.11 32.55 -5.13
CA TRP A 884 0.94 32.09 -6.51
C TRP A 884 -0.45 31.49 -6.75
N LEU A 885 -1.17 32.05 -7.72
CA LEU A 885 -2.52 31.63 -8.09
C LEU A 885 -2.65 31.49 -9.61
N SER A 886 -3.44 30.52 -10.06
CA SER A 886 -3.70 30.31 -11.48
C SER A 886 -4.57 31.41 -12.08
N LYS A 887 -4.23 31.81 -13.31
CA LYS A 887 -4.96 32.81 -14.10
C LYS A 887 -5.05 32.36 -15.55
N ASP A 888 -6.24 32.48 -16.12
CA ASP A 888 -6.46 32.27 -17.55
C ASP A 888 -5.99 33.48 -18.35
N VAL A 889 -5.25 33.22 -19.44
CA VAL A 889 -4.72 34.23 -20.36
C VAL A 889 -4.89 33.78 -21.81
N PRO A 890 -5.08 34.71 -22.77
CA PRO A 890 -5.04 34.37 -24.19
C PRO A 890 -3.63 33.92 -24.62
N ARG A 891 -3.49 32.73 -25.23
CA ARG A 891 -2.17 32.20 -25.65
C ARG A 891 -1.48 33.10 -26.67
N LYS A 892 -2.25 33.81 -27.50
CA LYS A 892 -1.75 34.75 -28.50
C LYS A 892 -0.87 35.86 -27.90
N GLU A 893 -1.09 36.25 -26.65
CA GLU A 893 -0.26 37.25 -25.95
C GLU A 893 1.17 36.77 -25.68
N TYR A 894 1.42 35.45 -25.75
CA TYR A 894 2.71 34.80 -25.52
C TYR A 894 3.24 34.07 -26.75
N ALA A 895 2.72 34.41 -27.95
CA ALA A 895 3.12 33.75 -29.20
C ALA A 895 4.61 33.93 -29.52
N ASP A 896 5.25 34.95 -28.96
CA ASP A 896 6.69 35.23 -29.07
C ASP A 896 7.55 34.35 -28.15
N MET A 897 6.96 33.50 -27.30
CA MET A 897 7.69 32.56 -26.42
C MET A 897 7.82 31.14 -26.99
N VAL A 898 7.24 30.87 -28.16
CA VAL A 898 7.22 29.52 -28.74
C VAL A 898 7.45 29.52 -30.25
N ASP A 899 8.31 28.61 -30.70
CA ASP A 899 8.61 28.34 -32.10
C ASP A 899 8.71 26.82 -32.33
N VAL A 900 7.55 26.17 -32.48
CA VAL A 900 7.41 24.72 -32.59
C VAL A 900 6.66 24.38 -33.87
N GLN A 901 7.33 23.70 -34.81
CA GLN A 901 6.77 23.40 -36.13
C GLN A 901 7.27 22.06 -36.67
N PHE A 902 6.50 21.44 -37.58
CA PHE A 902 6.99 20.31 -38.35
C PHE A 902 7.94 20.79 -39.45
N SER A 903 9.01 20.04 -39.70
CA SER A 903 9.93 20.27 -40.83
C SER A 903 9.79 19.22 -41.93
N HIS A 904 9.05 18.13 -41.67
CA HIS A 904 8.78 17.07 -42.63
C HIS A 904 7.50 16.31 -42.26
N VAL A 905 6.73 15.90 -43.26
CA VAL A 905 5.52 15.08 -43.11
C VAL A 905 5.76 13.73 -43.78
N GLY A 906 5.60 12.65 -43.02
CA GLY A 906 5.76 11.26 -43.46
C GLY A 906 5.08 10.27 -42.51
N GLN A 907 5.23 8.97 -42.77
CA GLN A 907 4.56 7.87 -42.03
C GLN A 907 3.02 8.02 -42.07
N CYS A 908 2.46 8.20 -43.26
CA CYS A 908 1.04 8.37 -43.47
C CYS A 908 0.62 7.82 -44.83
N ASP A 909 -0.66 7.46 -44.96
CA ASP A 909 -1.25 7.28 -46.29
C ASP A 909 -1.24 8.62 -47.05
N PRO A 910 -1.18 8.62 -48.40
CA PRO A 910 -1.02 9.85 -49.19
C PRO A 910 -2.00 10.98 -48.83
N GLY A 911 -3.29 10.66 -48.70
CA GLY A 911 -4.31 11.65 -48.34
C GLY A 911 -4.13 12.27 -46.96
N ASP A 912 -3.65 11.49 -45.98
CA ASP A 912 -3.36 12.00 -44.63
C ASP A 912 -2.08 12.85 -44.62
N CYS A 913 -1.08 12.49 -45.44
CA CYS A 913 0.12 13.31 -45.60
C CYS A 913 -0.23 14.67 -46.22
N ASP A 914 -1.07 14.70 -47.26
CA ASP A 914 -1.47 15.94 -47.92
C ASP A 914 -2.34 16.80 -46.99
N ALA A 915 -3.28 16.21 -46.27
CA ALA A 915 -4.08 16.91 -45.25
C ALA A 915 -3.21 17.50 -44.12
N GLN A 916 -2.15 16.82 -43.70
CA GLN A 916 -1.23 17.36 -42.69
C GLN A 916 -0.40 18.52 -43.22
N LYS A 917 0.07 18.45 -44.47
CA LYS A 917 0.82 19.56 -45.12
C LYS A 917 -0.07 20.80 -45.31
N GLU A 918 -1.36 20.60 -45.55
CA GLU A 918 -2.33 21.71 -45.65
C GLU A 918 -2.68 22.31 -44.28
N PHE A 919 -2.82 21.46 -43.25
CA PHE A 919 -3.21 21.90 -41.91
C PHE A 919 -2.08 22.57 -41.13
N PHE A 920 -0.87 22.00 -41.17
CA PHE A 920 0.28 22.50 -40.41
C PHE A 920 1.13 23.43 -41.25
N ASN A 921 1.68 24.48 -40.61
CA ASN A 921 2.76 25.25 -41.20
C ASN A 921 4.05 24.43 -41.18
N VAL A 922 4.35 23.73 -42.27
CA VAL A 922 5.56 22.91 -42.41
C VAL A 922 6.73 23.82 -42.77
N GLY A 923 7.62 24.03 -41.81
CA GLY A 923 8.85 24.81 -42.00
C GLY A 923 9.87 24.09 -42.86
N GLU A 924 10.91 24.82 -43.28
CA GLU A 924 12.03 24.24 -44.00
C GLU A 924 12.80 23.22 -43.14
N ARG A 925 13.49 22.31 -43.81
CA ARG A 925 14.40 21.39 -43.13
C ARG A 925 15.57 22.20 -42.58
N VAL A 926 15.66 22.27 -41.26
CA VAL A 926 16.75 22.93 -40.54
C VAL A 926 17.79 21.93 -40.09
N ASP A 927 19.00 22.43 -39.89
CA ASP A 927 20.05 21.70 -39.21
C ASP A 927 19.73 21.63 -37.70
N GLN A 928 20.22 20.60 -37.03
CA GLN A 928 19.90 20.42 -35.61
C GLN A 928 20.48 21.55 -34.75
N GLU A 929 21.60 22.10 -35.17
CA GLU A 929 22.36 23.13 -34.48
C GLU A 929 21.61 24.47 -34.45
N ASP A 930 20.63 24.67 -35.33
CA ASP A 930 19.72 25.82 -35.26
C ASP A 930 18.92 25.84 -33.95
N ALA A 931 18.65 24.67 -33.37
CA ALA A 931 18.00 24.58 -32.06
C ALA A 931 18.82 25.26 -30.96
N TRP A 932 20.16 25.27 -31.04
CA TRP A 932 21.03 25.82 -30.00
C TRP A 932 20.99 27.35 -29.92
N LYS A 933 20.30 28.03 -30.84
CA LYS A 933 20.02 29.48 -30.75
C LYS A 933 18.98 29.82 -29.67
N TYR A 934 18.27 28.82 -29.15
CA TYR A 934 17.12 29.00 -28.27
C TYR A 934 17.41 28.48 -26.86
N LYS A 935 16.85 29.15 -25.84
CA LYS A 935 17.06 28.78 -24.44
C LYS A 935 16.32 27.52 -24.02
N PHE A 936 15.14 27.24 -24.58
CA PHE A 936 14.32 26.11 -24.16
C PHE A 936 14.14 25.15 -25.32
N LEU A 937 14.63 23.92 -25.20
CA LEU A 937 14.55 22.92 -26.27
C LEU A 937 13.56 21.84 -25.90
N LEU A 938 12.52 21.68 -26.71
CA LEU A 938 11.55 20.60 -26.50
C LEU A 938 12.11 19.29 -27.08
N ASP A 939 12.17 18.23 -26.27
CA ASP A 939 12.49 16.87 -26.69
C ASP A 939 11.21 16.02 -26.60
N MET A 940 10.83 15.37 -27.69
CA MET A 940 9.59 14.58 -27.79
C MET A 940 9.89 13.23 -28.42
N ASP A 941 9.27 12.20 -27.87
CA ASP A 941 9.27 10.86 -28.45
C ASP A 941 8.85 10.87 -29.93
N GLY A 942 9.43 9.97 -30.71
CA GLY A 942 9.02 9.64 -32.07
C GLY A 942 8.33 8.30 -32.07
N ASN A 943 8.77 7.38 -32.95
CA ASN A 943 8.34 5.97 -32.90
C ASN A 943 8.68 5.33 -31.55
N ALA A 944 9.82 5.74 -30.98
CA ALA A 944 10.26 5.45 -29.63
C ALA A 944 10.97 6.69 -29.03
N PHE A 945 12.08 6.50 -28.33
CA PHE A 945 12.85 7.61 -27.76
C PHE A 945 13.42 8.56 -28.82
N SER A 946 13.73 9.79 -28.43
CA SER A 946 14.34 10.81 -29.31
C SER A 946 15.86 10.74 -29.29
N GLY A 947 16.47 10.33 -30.40
CA GLY A 947 17.94 10.28 -30.55
C GLY A 947 18.66 11.63 -30.48
N ARG A 948 17.95 12.77 -30.33
CA ARG A 948 18.55 14.12 -30.19
C ARG A 948 18.81 14.52 -28.74
N PHE A 949 18.23 13.79 -27.78
CA PHE A 949 18.19 14.21 -26.39
C PHE A 949 19.58 14.52 -25.81
N TYR A 950 20.60 13.74 -26.16
CA TYR A 950 21.95 13.90 -25.62
C TYR A 950 22.64 15.15 -26.16
N ALA A 951 22.46 15.45 -27.44
CA ALA A 951 22.97 16.68 -28.02
C ALA A 951 22.26 17.93 -27.47
N PHE A 952 20.96 17.82 -27.13
CA PHE A 952 20.23 18.87 -26.44
C PHE A 952 20.73 19.08 -25.01
N LEU A 953 20.94 18.01 -24.23
CA LEU A 953 21.50 18.12 -22.88
C LEU A 953 22.90 18.73 -22.87
N LYS A 954 23.75 18.34 -23.83
CA LYS A 954 25.12 18.87 -23.97
C LYS A 954 25.17 20.33 -24.43
N SER A 955 24.09 20.84 -25.02
CA SER A 955 23.97 22.26 -25.38
C SER A 955 23.76 23.13 -24.16
N HIS A 956 24.12 24.41 -24.25
CA HIS A 956 23.86 25.38 -23.19
C HIS A 956 22.39 25.82 -23.09
N SER A 957 21.44 24.95 -23.46
CA SER A 957 20.00 25.23 -23.44
C SER A 957 19.30 24.33 -22.42
N LEU A 958 18.16 24.80 -21.88
CA LEU A 958 17.35 24.06 -20.93
C LEU A 958 16.38 23.13 -21.65
N VAL A 959 16.63 21.83 -21.55
CA VAL A 959 15.82 20.80 -22.21
C VAL A 959 14.50 20.59 -21.47
N HIS A 960 13.40 20.63 -22.21
CA HIS A 960 12.05 20.26 -21.77
C HIS A 960 11.71 18.91 -22.41
N LYS A 961 11.67 17.82 -21.63
CA LYS A 961 11.48 16.47 -22.14
C LYS A 961 10.03 16.00 -21.95
N MET A 962 9.39 15.59 -23.03
CA MET A 962 8.05 15.01 -23.07
C MET A 962 8.15 13.58 -23.66
N SER A 963 8.33 12.61 -22.77
CA SER A 963 8.66 11.23 -23.15
C SER A 963 8.08 10.22 -22.16
N ILE A 964 7.51 9.13 -22.68
CA ILE A 964 7.05 7.97 -21.89
C ILE A 964 7.93 6.74 -22.12
N PHE A 965 8.80 6.77 -23.12
CA PHE A 965 9.76 5.70 -23.36
C PHE A 965 10.87 5.74 -22.31
N GLN A 966 11.12 4.58 -21.70
CA GLN A 966 12.16 4.38 -20.72
C GLN A 966 13.47 4.01 -21.42
N GLU A 967 14.55 4.71 -21.09
CA GLU A 967 15.91 4.50 -21.58
C GLU A 967 16.83 4.05 -20.42
N TRP A 968 18.03 3.54 -20.74
CA TRP A 968 18.95 2.92 -19.75
C TRP A 968 19.40 3.85 -18.61
N HIS A 969 19.38 5.16 -18.84
CA HIS A 969 19.90 6.22 -17.98
C HIS A 969 18.81 6.87 -17.11
N MET A 970 17.63 6.27 -17.00
CA MET A 970 16.53 6.73 -16.14
C MET A 970 16.94 6.87 -14.67
N ASP A 971 17.82 5.99 -14.18
CA ASP A 971 18.35 6.08 -12.81
C ASP A 971 19.40 7.20 -12.67
N TRP A 972 19.99 7.66 -13.78
CA TRP A 972 21.16 8.55 -13.79
C TRP A 972 20.82 10.00 -14.13
N LEU A 973 19.74 10.23 -14.89
CA LEU A 973 19.23 11.57 -15.15
C LEU A 973 18.03 11.88 -14.25
N LYS A 974 18.12 12.96 -13.48
CA LYS A 974 17.04 13.41 -12.59
C LYS A 974 16.24 14.56 -13.23
N PRO A 975 14.90 14.43 -13.37
CA PRO A 975 14.03 15.55 -13.71
C PRO A 975 14.18 16.69 -12.70
N TRP A 976 13.97 17.93 -13.14
CA TRP A 976 14.15 19.17 -12.37
C TRP A 976 15.59 19.49 -11.93
N VAL A 977 16.56 18.63 -12.25
CA VAL A 977 18.00 18.89 -12.10
C VAL A 977 18.67 19.01 -13.46
N HIS A 978 18.48 18.01 -14.33
CA HIS A 978 19.15 17.96 -15.64
C HIS A 978 18.25 18.40 -16.80
N TYR A 979 16.93 18.31 -16.62
CA TYR A 979 15.92 18.68 -17.62
C TYR A 979 14.57 18.94 -16.95
N VAL A 980 13.68 19.63 -17.65
CA VAL A 980 12.30 19.90 -17.19
C VAL A 980 11.36 18.84 -17.79
N PRO A 981 10.68 18.00 -17.00
CA PRO A 981 9.69 17.05 -17.52
C PRO A 981 8.39 17.77 -17.89
N ILE A 982 7.83 17.46 -19.06
CA ILE A 982 6.53 17.96 -19.53
C ILE A 982 5.60 16.79 -19.82
N SER A 983 4.38 16.88 -19.31
CA SER A 983 3.29 15.95 -19.49
C SER A 983 2.79 15.93 -20.93
N LEU A 984 2.23 14.81 -21.36
CA LEU A 984 1.61 14.70 -22.69
C LEU A 984 0.32 15.54 -22.85
N LYS A 985 -0.26 16.02 -21.74
CA LYS A 985 -1.34 17.01 -21.79
C LYS A 985 -0.81 18.39 -22.18
N GLY A 986 0.38 18.74 -21.69
CA GLY A 986 1.02 20.02 -21.96
C GLY A 986 0.14 21.20 -21.56
N ASP A 987 -0.41 21.20 -20.35
CA ASP A 987 -1.09 22.38 -19.80
C ASP A 987 -0.09 23.34 -19.15
N GLU A 988 1.07 22.81 -18.77
CA GLU A 988 2.11 23.47 -17.99
C GLU A 988 3.26 24.05 -18.84
N TRP A 989 3.32 23.75 -20.14
CA TRP A 989 4.49 24.11 -20.97
C TRP A 989 4.71 25.63 -21.02
N LEU A 990 3.63 26.42 -21.17
CA LEU A 990 3.75 27.87 -21.29
C LEU A 990 4.21 28.46 -19.96
N GLU A 991 3.62 28.01 -18.85
CA GLU A 991 4.02 28.47 -17.53
C GLU A 991 5.48 28.13 -17.24
N SER A 992 5.95 26.93 -17.64
CA SER A 992 7.36 26.57 -17.50
C SER A 992 8.28 27.56 -18.24
N VAL A 993 8.00 27.84 -19.51
CA VAL A 993 8.79 28.79 -20.32
C VAL A 993 8.70 30.20 -19.75
N ARG A 994 7.49 30.67 -19.45
CA ARG A 994 7.21 32.00 -18.91
C ARG A 994 7.93 32.22 -17.58
N TYR A 995 7.82 31.26 -16.65
CA TYR A 995 8.48 31.28 -15.35
C TYR A 995 10.00 31.42 -15.52
N PHE A 996 10.63 30.51 -16.26
CA PHE A 996 12.08 30.51 -16.47
C PHE A 996 12.58 31.73 -17.26
N ALA A 997 11.78 32.28 -18.16
CA ALA A 997 12.16 33.43 -18.99
C ALA A 997 11.94 34.78 -18.30
N SER A 998 10.95 34.88 -17.40
CA SER A 998 10.41 36.17 -16.95
C SER A 998 10.56 36.40 -15.44
N GLU A 999 10.32 35.38 -14.62
CA GLU A 999 10.29 35.51 -13.16
C GLU A 999 11.71 35.63 -12.57
N PRO A 1000 11.93 36.45 -11.53
CA PRO A 1000 13.27 36.63 -10.95
C PRO A 1000 13.94 35.31 -10.53
N SER A 1001 13.23 34.45 -9.80
CA SER A 1001 13.73 33.14 -9.38
C SER A 1001 13.93 32.20 -10.57
N GLY A 1002 13.02 32.24 -11.55
CA GLY A 1002 13.11 31.45 -12.78
C GLY A 1002 14.32 31.83 -13.63
N LYS A 1003 14.62 33.12 -13.78
CA LYS A 1003 15.79 33.64 -14.52
C LYS A 1003 17.12 33.21 -13.91
N GLU A 1004 17.17 33.05 -12.59
CA GLU A 1004 18.34 32.51 -11.89
C GLU A 1004 18.46 30.99 -12.07
N GLN A 1005 17.34 30.27 -11.96
CA GLN A 1005 17.30 28.81 -12.04
C GLN A 1005 17.55 28.27 -13.44
N ALA A 1006 16.98 28.88 -14.47
CA ALA A 1006 17.04 28.38 -15.84
C ALA A 1006 18.49 28.14 -16.36
N PRO A 1007 19.43 29.11 -16.28
CA PRO A 1007 20.82 28.87 -16.67
C PRO A 1007 21.51 27.85 -15.76
N LYS A 1008 21.16 27.79 -14.47
CA LYS A 1008 21.71 26.80 -13.54
C LYS A 1008 21.30 25.38 -13.95
N LEU A 1009 20.03 25.12 -14.22
CA LEU A 1009 19.54 23.81 -14.68
C LEU A 1009 20.14 23.42 -16.03
N ALA A 1010 20.19 24.35 -16.99
CA ALA A 1010 20.82 24.11 -18.28
C ALA A 1010 22.29 23.68 -18.10
N LYS A 1011 23.03 24.41 -17.27
CA LYS A 1011 24.42 24.10 -16.94
C LYS A 1011 24.56 22.76 -16.21
N GLN A 1012 23.71 22.45 -15.23
CA GLN A 1012 23.70 21.16 -14.54
C GLN A 1012 23.47 20.00 -15.52
N GLY A 1013 22.51 20.13 -16.44
CA GLY A 1013 22.27 19.16 -17.52
C GLY A 1013 23.49 18.96 -18.41
N THR A 1014 24.12 20.05 -18.87
CA THR A 1014 25.34 20.01 -19.71
C THR A 1014 26.51 19.36 -18.98
N GLU A 1015 26.80 19.79 -17.75
CA GLU A 1015 27.93 19.29 -16.98
C GLU A 1015 27.75 17.82 -16.58
N TRP A 1016 26.53 17.42 -16.23
CA TRP A 1016 26.23 16.04 -15.88
C TRP A 1016 26.29 15.12 -17.10
N ALA A 1017 25.76 15.53 -18.25
CA ALA A 1017 25.87 14.76 -19.50
C ALA A 1017 27.34 14.49 -19.88
N LYS A 1018 28.26 15.44 -19.62
CA LYS A 1018 29.70 15.27 -19.84
C LYS A 1018 30.37 14.32 -18.85
N LYS A 1019 29.75 14.02 -17.71
CA LYS A 1019 30.30 13.17 -16.64
C LYS A 1019 29.69 11.78 -16.55
N ALA A 1020 28.42 11.63 -16.94
CA ALA A 1020 27.62 10.43 -16.70
C ALA A 1020 26.97 9.83 -17.95
N LEU A 1021 27.11 10.46 -19.13
CA LEU A 1021 26.61 9.94 -20.41
C LEU A 1021 27.73 9.80 -21.46
N ARG A 1022 28.96 9.49 -21.00
CA ARG A 1022 30.12 9.27 -21.86
C ARG A 1022 30.13 7.85 -22.39
N ASN A 1023 30.88 7.56 -23.45
CA ASN A 1023 30.97 6.19 -23.98
C ASN A 1023 31.51 5.19 -22.93
N GLU A 1024 32.36 5.65 -22.02
CA GLU A 1024 32.82 4.88 -20.87
C GLU A 1024 31.68 4.46 -19.93
N ASP A 1025 30.69 5.34 -19.73
CA ASP A 1025 29.53 5.07 -18.88
C ASP A 1025 28.62 4.00 -19.54
N PHE A 1026 28.47 4.05 -20.87
CA PHE A 1026 27.76 3.02 -21.64
C PHE A 1026 28.42 1.66 -21.50
N GLU A 1027 29.74 1.59 -21.66
CA GLU A 1027 30.53 0.37 -21.54
C GLU A 1027 30.40 -0.25 -20.14
N VAL A 1028 30.50 0.57 -19.09
CA VAL A 1028 30.39 0.10 -17.70
C VAL A 1028 28.98 -0.41 -17.39
N TRP A 1029 27.96 0.34 -17.83
CA TRP A 1029 26.56 -0.05 -17.59
C TRP A 1029 26.20 -1.31 -18.36
N PHE A 1030 26.62 -1.41 -19.62
CA PHE A 1030 26.37 -2.60 -20.43
C PHE A 1030 27.14 -3.81 -19.91
N PHE A 1031 28.39 -3.63 -19.47
CA PHE A 1031 29.15 -4.69 -18.82
C PHE A 1031 28.43 -5.21 -17.57
N ARG A 1032 27.88 -4.32 -16.73
CA ARG A 1032 27.08 -4.73 -15.58
C ARG A 1032 25.87 -5.56 -16.00
N LEU A 1033 25.11 -5.08 -16.98
CA LEU A 1033 23.93 -5.78 -17.48
C LEU A 1033 24.27 -7.20 -17.96
N LEU A 1034 25.38 -7.35 -18.69
CA LEU A 1034 25.79 -8.64 -19.24
C LEU A 1034 26.31 -9.62 -18.17
N LEU A 1035 26.91 -9.13 -17.08
CA LEU A 1035 27.24 -9.98 -15.92
C LEU A 1035 25.97 -10.49 -15.22
N GLU A 1036 24.98 -9.61 -15.01
CA GLU A 1036 23.70 -10.00 -14.40
C GLU A 1036 22.93 -10.97 -15.31
N TYR A 1037 22.84 -10.67 -16.60
CA TYR A 1037 22.20 -11.55 -17.58
C TYR A 1037 22.94 -12.89 -17.72
N GLY A 1038 24.27 -12.86 -17.75
CA GLY A 1038 25.12 -14.06 -17.75
C GLY A 1038 24.81 -14.98 -16.57
N ARG A 1039 24.58 -14.40 -15.38
CA ARG A 1039 24.12 -15.18 -14.22
C ARG A 1039 22.71 -15.72 -14.41
N ILE A 1040 21.76 -14.93 -14.94
CA ILE A 1040 20.37 -15.38 -15.16
C ILE A 1040 20.30 -16.66 -16.02
N ILE A 1041 21.16 -16.76 -17.04
CA ILE A 1041 21.20 -17.87 -17.99
C ILE A 1041 22.17 -18.98 -17.60
N ASP A 1042 22.80 -18.93 -16.42
CA ASP A 1042 23.70 -19.97 -15.93
C ASP A 1042 22.89 -21.06 -15.19
N ASP A 1043 23.18 -22.34 -15.46
CA ASP A 1043 22.51 -23.47 -14.79
C ASP A 1043 22.79 -23.49 -13.28
N ASN A 1044 23.91 -22.90 -12.86
CA ASN A 1044 24.35 -22.79 -11.46
C ASN A 1044 24.06 -21.40 -10.84
N ARG A 1045 23.14 -20.60 -11.41
CA ARG A 1045 22.85 -19.22 -10.97
C ARG A 1045 22.57 -19.01 -9.48
N GLU A 1046 22.08 -20.04 -8.79
CA GLU A 1046 21.81 -20.04 -7.35
C GLU A 1046 23.07 -20.23 -6.50
N VAL A 1047 24.15 -20.81 -7.07
CA VAL A 1047 25.40 -21.11 -6.34
C VAL A 1047 26.58 -20.23 -6.74
N ILE A 1048 26.48 -19.50 -7.85
CA ILE A 1048 27.51 -18.55 -8.30
C ILE A 1048 27.19 -17.11 -7.87
N GLY A 1049 28.22 -16.27 -7.77
CA GLY A 1049 28.15 -14.88 -7.33
C GLY A 1049 29.45 -14.43 -6.66
N TYR A 1050 29.58 -13.13 -6.43
CA TYR A 1050 30.74 -12.56 -5.74
C TYR A 1050 30.55 -12.65 -4.21
N PRO A 1051 31.42 -13.37 -3.47
CA PRO A 1051 31.30 -13.55 -2.03
C PRO A 1051 31.67 -12.29 -1.23
N GLY A 1052 32.38 -11.34 -1.84
CA GLY A 1052 32.93 -10.14 -1.18
C GLY A 1052 34.46 -10.09 -1.33
N PRO A 1053 35.07 -8.93 -1.00
CA PRO A 1053 36.52 -8.73 -1.04
C PRO A 1053 37.27 -9.50 0.05
#